data_AF-A0A497ZNR8-F1
#
_entry.id   AF-A0A497ZNR8-F1
#
_cell.length_a   1.000
_cell.length_b   1.000
_cell.length_c   1.000
_cell.angle_alpha   90.00
_cell.angle_beta   90.00
_cell.angle_gamma   90.00
#
_symmetry.space_group_name_H-M   'P 1'
#
loop_
_entity.id
_entity.type
_entity.pdbx_description
1 polymer ?
#
loop_
_entity_poly.entity_id
_entity_poly.type
_entity_poly.pdbx_seq_one_letter_code
_entity_poly.pdbx_strand_id
1 'polypeptide(L)'
;MFNKILIANRGEIACRVMETAQKMGVSCVAVYSDADASAKHVQMADEAVHIGGAAPADSYLKGDVIIQAALDTGAQAIHPGYGFLSENPDFVDAVEAAGLTFIGPSADAIRKMGLKDAAKVLMEQAGVPVVPGYHGDNQDPEHLAGAAETIGYPVLIKAVAGGGGKGMRLVEKPEEFSAALDSARGEAKTAFGNDAVLVEKFVAKPRHIEVQVFGDGTQAVHLFERDCSLQRRHQKVIEEAPAPGMTAEMREAMGQAGVRAAEAIGYKGAGTVEFIVDASDGLRPDRFWFMEMNTRLQVEHPVTEAITGVDLVEWQLQVAAGESLPKQQGDLSINGHSFEARLYAEDVPKGFLPATGTLTHLHFPPECRADSGVRAGDTISPWYDPMIAKVVVHGPTRAVALESLHRVLRQTEVAGTVTNLAFLGALTRHSGFASGDVDTGLIGRDLDDLVQEAGASNASTVAAAMTALGLAETVSETGFTLWAPLHRAAQLLRDGEVVDLDVQVEGPDRQVWEIEGTQLIAQRRGAGWTIDGTPMPNVVMAGSQVTVFDDYGQVFEVVDPLDRDASGGGDTNVIEAPMPGLVKAVFASAGLEVKEGDRLAILEAMKMEHSLLAARDGVVAEVLAEAGAQVEAGAALVRLAED
;
A
#
# COMPACT_ATOMS: atom_id res chain seq x y z
N MET A 1 -23.08 25.04 -3.51
CA MET A 1 -23.07 23.65 -3.04
C MET A 1 -23.72 22.72 -4.06
N PHE A 2 -23.13 21.54 -4.32
CA PHE A 2 -23.71 20.52 -5.20
C PHE A 2 -24.84 19.76 -4.51
N ASN A 3 -25.81 19.28 -5.29
CA ASN A 3 -26.86 18.38 -4.83
C ASN A 3 -26.50 16.92 -5.08
N LYS A 4 -25.80 16.63 -6.19
CA LYS A 4 -25.39 15.28 -6.57
C LYS A 4 -24.03 15.30 -7.26
N ILE A 5 -23.14 14.38 -6.89
CA ILE A 5 -21.83 14.19 -7.51
C ILE A 5 -21.61 12.73 -7.89
N LEU A 6 -20.79 12.49 -8.91
CA LEU A 6 -20.29 11.17 -9.26
C LEU A 6 -18.86 11.01 -8.76
N ILE A 7 -18.55 9.84 -8.22
CA ILE A 7 -17.20 9.52 -7.73
C ILE A 7 -16.55 8.57 -8.72
N ALA A 8 -15.57 9.08 -9.47
CA ALA A 8 -14.88 8.37 -10.55
C ALA A 8 -13.72 7.52 -10.01
N ASN A 9 -14.01 6.72 -8.97
CA ASN A 9 -13.02 5.88 -8.30
C ASN A 9 -13.71 4.69 -7.59
N ARG A 10 -12.92 3.86 -6.90
CA ARG A 10 -13.34 2.67 -6.17
C ARG A 10 -12.67 2.56 -4.81
N GLY A 11 -12.99 1.49 -4.08
CA GLY A 11 -12.27 1.11 -2.87
C GLY A 11 -12.41 2.15 -1.76
N GLU A 12 -11.36 2.28 -0.94
CA GLU A 12 -11.44 3.10 0.28
C GLU A 12 -11.70 4.58 -0.04
N ILE A 13 -11.07 5.13 -1.08
CA ILE A 13 -11.22 6.54 -1.42
C ILE A 13 -12.63 6.88 -1.89
N ALA A 14 -13.30 5.97 -2.59
CA ALA A 14 -14.68 6.17 -2.97
C ALA A 14 -15.58 6.25 -1.72
N CYS A 15 -15.40 5.33 -0.76
CA CYS A 15 -16.07 5.41 0.54
C CYS A 15 -15.75 6.71 1.26
N ARG A 16 -14.47 7.06 1.41
CA ARG A 16 -14.00 8.27 2.08
C ARG A 16 -14.65 9.54 1.53
N VAL A 17 -14.76 9.66 0.20
CA VAL A 17 -15.41 10.82 -0.43
C VAL A 17 -16.91 10.82 -0.18
N MET A 18 -17.57 9.66 -0.31
CA MET A 18 -19.01 9.54 -0.04
C MET A 18 -19.35 9.89 1.40
N GLU A 19 -18.52 9.50 2.38
CA GLU A 19 -18.79 9.75 3.80
C GLU A 19 -18.92 11.25 4.08
N THR A 20 -17.99 12.05 3.53
CA THR A 20 -18.06 13.51 3.65
C THR A 20 -19.21 14.09 2.83
N ALA A 21 -19.35 13.70 1.56
CA ALA A 21 -20.39 14.25 0.69
C ALA A 21 -21.81 14.01 1.25
N GLN A 22 -22.10 12.79 1.72
CA GLN A 22 -23.38 12.44 2.32
C GLN A 22 -23.60 13.15 3.67
N LYS A 23 -22.56 13.31 4.50
CA LYS A 23 -22.62 14.12 5.73
C LYS A 23 -22.98 15.59 5.44
N MET A 24 -22.56 16.11 4.29
CA MET A 24 -22.93 17.44 3.80
C MET A 24 -24.31 17.49 3.10
N GLY A 25 -25.01 16.37 2.98
CA GLY A 25 -26.30 16.27 2.30
C GLY A 25 -26.22 16.21 0.78
N VAL A 26 -25.07 15.85 0.21
CA VAL A 26 -24.86 15.67 -1.23
C VAL A 26 -25.08 14.20 -1.60
N SER A 27 -25.97 13.93 -2.54
CA SER A 27 -26.18 12.57 -3.07
C SER A 27 -24.97 12.10 -3.88
N CYS A 28 -24.61 10.84 -3.73
CA CYS A 28 -23.42 10.26 -4.35
C CYS A 28 -23.79 9.17 -5.36
N VAL A 29 -23.16 9.24 -6.53
CA VAL A 29 -23.19 8.19 -7.54
C VAL A 29 -21.85 7.45 -7.57
N ALA A 30 -21.87 6.15 -7.33
CA ALA A 30 -20.72 5.28 -7.54
C ALA A 30 -20.64 4.78 -8.99
N VAL A 31 -19.42 4.52 -9.47
CA VAL A 31 -19.20 3.70 -10.67
C VAL A 31 -18.51 2.39 -10.30
N TYR A 32 -18.83 1.32 -11.03
CA TYR A 32 -18.26 0.00 -10.76
C TYR A 32 -17.99 -0.83 -12.01
N SER A 33 -16.92 -1.61 -11.96
CA SER A 33 -16.59 -2.65 -12.95
C SER A 33 -17.27 -3.98 -12.61
N ASP A 34 -17.17 -4.97 -13.50
CA ASP A 34 -17.60 -6.35 -13.21
C ASP A 34 -17.01 -6.92 -11.91
N ALA A 35 -15.76 -6.59 -11.58
CA ALA A 35 -15.09 -7.08 -10.37
C ALA A 35 -15.57 -6.40 -9.08
N ASP A 36 -16.17 -5.21 -9.19
CA ASP A 36 -16.59 -4.39 -8.05
C ASP A 36 -18.11 -4.41 -7.80
N ALA A 37 -18.87 -5.28 -8.48
CA ALA A 37 -20.33 -5.30 -8.39
C ALA A 37 -20.89 -5.44 -6.95
N SER A 38 -20.13 -6.06 -6.05
CA SER A 38 -20.49 -6.21 -4.63
C SER A 38 -19.64 -5.37 -3.67
N ALA A 39 -18.78 -4.49 -4.19
CA ALA A 39 -17.84 -3.72 -3.39
C ALA A 39 -18.54 -2.75 -2.42
N LYS A 40 -17.88 -2.43 -1.31
CA LYS A 40 -18.43 -1.57 -0.25
C LYS A 40 -18.91 -0.22 -0.77
N HIS A 41 -18.15 0.45 -1.64
CA HIS A 41 -18.51 1.78 -2.15
C HIS A 41 -19.76 1.76 -3.04
N VAL A 42 -20.04 0.65 -3.72
CA VAL A 42 -21.26 0.46 -4.53
C VAL A 42 -22.49 0.41 -3.63
N GLN A 43 -22.40 -0.28 -2.50
CA GLN A 43 -23.51 -0.40 -1.54
C GLN A 43 -23.72 0.86 -0.70
N MET A 44 -22.68 1.68 -0.56
CA MET A 44 -22.72 2.92 0.20
C MET A 44 -23.35 4.08 -0.57
N ALA A 45 -23.22 4.07 -1.90
CA ALA A 45 -23.74 5.14 -2.75
C ALA A 45 -25.27 5.16 -2.82
N ASP A 46 -25.82 6.35 -3.09
CA ASP A 46 -27.26 6.52 -3.29
C ASP A 46 -27.72 5.92 -4.64
N GLU A 47 -26.84 5.97 -5.65
CA GLU A 47 -27.00 5.37 -6.96
C GLU A 47 -25.66 4.75 -7.42
N ALA A 48 -25.71 3.71 -8.25
CA ALA A 48 -24.50 3.08 -8.78
C ALA A 48 -24.65 2.71 -10.26
N VAL A 49 -23.61 2.93 -11.06
CA VAL A 49 -23.60 2.69 -12.51
C VAL A 49 -22.47 1.73 -12.90
N HIS A 50 -22.82 0.70 -13.67
CA HIS A 50 -21.84 -0.22 -14.25
C HIS A 50 -21.10 0.44 -15.42
N ILE A 51 -19.77 0.34 -15.44
CA ILE A 51 -18.92 1.04 -16.42
C ILE A 51 -18.04 0.11 -17.28
N GLY A 52 -18.16 -1.21 -17.12
CA GLY A 52 -17.51 -2.18 -18.00
C GLY A 52 -16.73 -3.29 -17.28
N GLY A 53 -15.74 -3.84 -17.99
CA GLY A 53 -15.00 -5.03 -17.59
C GLY A 53 -14.10 -4.83 -16.36
N ALA A 54 -13.63 -5.94 -15.79
CA ALA A 54 -12.84 -5.96 -14.56
C ALA A 54 -11.52 -5.15 -14.64
N ALA A 55 -10.83 -5.16 -15.79
CA ALA A 55 -9.58 -4.43 -15.94
C ALA A 55 -9.82 -2.90 -15.90
N PRO A 56 -8.93 -2.10 -15.27
CA PRO A 56 -9.03 -0.64 -15.26
C PRO A 56 -9.18 0.01 -16.64
N ALA A 57 -8.46 -0.50 -17.65
CA ALA A 57 -8.51 -0.01 -19.02
C ALA A 57 -9.90 -0.21 -19.66
N ASP A 58 -10.64 -1.22 -19.20
CA ASP A 58 -11.97 -1.55 -19.70
C ASP A 58 -13.09 -0.87 -18.91
N SER A 59 -12.77 -0.17 -17.81
CA SER A 59 -13.71 0.46 -16.88
C SER A 59 -13.23 1.83 -16.38
N TYR A 60 -12.53 1.89 -15.24
CA TYR A 60 -12.19 3.13 -14.52
C TYR A 60 -11.32 4.14 -15.30
N LEU A 61 -10.70 3.72 -16.40
CA LEU A 61 -9.94 4.59 -17.30
C LEU A 61 -10.73 5.06 -18.53
N LYS A 62 -12.00 4.63 -18.70
CA LYS A 62 -12.90 5.08 -19.77
C LYS A 62 -13.60 6.37 -19.38
N GLY A 63 -12.90 7.49 -19.58
CA GLY A 63 -13.39 8.82 -19.22
C GLY A 63 -14.71 9.20 -19.91
N ASP A 64 -14.91 8.79 -21.16
CA ASP A 64 -16.15 8.99 -21.91
C ASP A 64 -17.34 8.29 -21.26
N VAL A 65 -17.17 7.03 -20.83
CA VAL A 65 -18.19 6.25 -20.13
C VAL A 65 -18.52 6.88 -18.78
N ILE A 66 -17.51 7.33 -18.03
CA ILE A 66 -17.70 7.99 -16.72
C ILE A 66 -18.46 9.31 -16.85
N ILE A 67 -18.10 10.13 -17.84
CA ILE A 67 -18.80 11.39 -18.13
C ILE A 67 -20.26 11.10 -18.50
N GLN A 68 -20.50 10.12 -19.36
CA GLN A 68 -21.87 9.74 -19.73
C GLN A 68 -22.68 9.27 -18.52
N ALA A 69 -22.08 8.46 -17.63
CA ALA A 69 -22.72 8.02 -16.39
C ALA A 69 -23.07 9.21 -15.47
N ALA A 70 -22.21 10.22 -15.38
CA ALA A 70 -22.49 11.44 -14.60
C ALA A 70 -23.66 12.22 -15.19
N LEU A 71 -23.72 12.37 -16.52
CA LEU A 71 -24.81 13.04 -17.22
C LEU A 71 -26.14 12.30 -17.05
N ASP A 72 -26.14 10.98 -17.25
CA ASP A 72 -27.36 10.15 -17.20
C ASP A 72 -27.99 10.11 -15.80
N THR A 73 -27.16 10.19 -14.75
CA THR A 73 -27.60 10.22 -13.35
C THR A 73 -27.89 11.63 -12.83
N GLY A 74 -27.59 12.67 -13.62
CA GLY A 74 -27.77 14.07 -13.25
C GLY A 74 -26.80 14.57 -12.19
N ALA A 75 -25.62 13.96 -12.08
CA ALA A 75 -24.54 14.50 -11.26
C ALA A 75 -24.08 15.86 -11.82
N GLN A 76 -23.69 16.77 -10.93
CA GLN A 76 -23.25 18.12 -11.30
C GLN A 76 -21.73 18.26 -11.35
N ALA A 77 -21.04 17.32 -10.70
CA ALA A 77 -19.59 17.32 -10.59
C ALA A 77 -19.05 15.89 -10.48
N ILE A 78 -17.78 15.72 -10.83
CA ILE A 78 -17.05 14.46 -10.73
C ILE A 78 -15.91 14.63 -9.73
N HIS A 79 -15.90 13.80 -8.69
CA HIS A 79 -14.76 13.68 -7.78
C HIS A 79 -13.87 12.51 -8.22
N PRO A 80 -12.60 12.75 -8.59
CA PRO A 80 -11.74 11.68 -9.11
C PRO A 80 -11.09 10.83 -8.02
N GLY A 81 -11.05 11.30 -6.78
CA GLY A 81 -10.24 10.67 -5.72
C GLY A 81 -8.76 10.83 -6.06
N TYR A 82 -8.02 9.71 -6.08
CA TYR A 82 -6.62 9.65 -6.48
C TYR A 82 -6.36 8.46 -7.41
N GLY A 83 -5.28 8.54 -8.21
CA GLY A 83 -5.03 7.55 -9.25
C GLY A 83 -6.08 7.60 -10.37
N PHE A 84 -6.10 6.58 -11.23
CA PHE A 84 -6.95 6.53 -12.43
C PHE A 84 -6.90 7.84 -13.24
N LEU A 85 -7.99 8.58 -13.29
CA LEU A 85 -8.15 9.80 -14.10
C LEU A 85 -7.89 11.09 -13.32
N SER A 86 -7.48 11.02 -12.04
CA SER A 86 -7.32 12.20 -11.17
C SER A 86 -6.28 13.22 -11.65
N GLU A 87 -5.28 12.76 -12.39
CA GLU A 87 -4.17 13.58 -12.90
C GLU A 87 -4.15 13.56 -14.44
N ASN A 88 -5.29 13.28 -15.09
CA ASN A 88 -5.42 13.28 -16.54
C ASN A 88 -6.01 14.61 -17.03
N PRO A 89 -5.22 15.51 -17.64
CA PRO A 89 -5.71 16.82 -18.06
C PRO A 89 -6.73 16.75 -19.19
N ASP A 90 -6.66 15.75 -20.07
CA ASP A 90 -7.61 15.59 -21.18
C ASP A 90 -8.98 15.12 -20.67
N PHE A 91 -8.99 14.34 -19.59
CA PHE A 91 -10.23 14.00 -18.89
C PHE A 91 -10.86 15.25 -18.26
N VAL A 92 -10.08 16.12 -17.61
CA VAL A 92 -10.59 17.38 -17.04
C VAL A 92 -11.24 18.25 -18.11
N ASP A 93 -10.56 18.45 -19.24
CA ASP A 93 -11.11 19.22 -20.37
C ASP A 93 -12.43 18.60 -20.88
N ALA A 94 -12.52 17.27 -20.95
CA ALA A 94 -13.73 16.58 -21.38
C ALA A 94 -14.88 16.71 -20.37
N VAL A 95 -14.60 16.67 -19.07
CA VAL A 95 -15.59 16.89 -17.99
C VAL A 95 -16.16 18.31 -18.08
N GLU A 96 -15.29 19.31 -18.22
CA GLU A 96 -15.70 20.72 -18.34
C GLU A 96 -16.48 20.97 -19.65
N ALA A 97 -16.05 20.37 -20.76
CA ALA A 97 -16.76 20.45 -22.04
C ALA A 97 -18.18 19.81 -21.98
N ALA A 98 -18.38 18.82 -21.11
CA ALA A 98 -19.68 18.22 -20.84
C ALA A 98 -20.57 19.07 -19.90
N GLY A 99 -20.08 20.21 -19.41
CA GLY A 99 -20.80 21.10 -18.49
C GLY A 99 -20.81 20.62 -17.04
N LEU A 100 -19.93 19.69 -16.68
CA LEU A 100 -19.74 19.18 -15.33
C LEU A 100 -18.56 19.88 -14.65
N THR A 101 -18.58 19.98 -13.32
CA THR A 101 -17.41 20.46 -12.58
C THR A 101 -16.46 19.30 -12.26
N PHE A 102 -15.18 19.43 -12.61
CA PHE A 102 -14.14 18.56 -12.06
C PHE A 102 -13.75 19.03 -10.65
N ILE A 103 -13.85 18.15 -9.65
CA ILE A 103 -13.48 18.48 -8.26
C ILE A 103 -11.99 18.23 -8.07
N GLY A 104 -11.18 19.20 -8.49
CA GLY A 104 -9.72 19.14 -8.47
C GLY A 104 -9.08 20.33 -9.18
N PRO A 105 -7.78 20.24 -9.49
CA PRO A 105 -7.09 21.29 -10.23
C PRO A 105 -7.51 21.35 -11.70
N SER A 106 -7.23 22.49 -12.35
CA SER A 106 -7.50 22.68 -13.77
C SER A 106 -6.58 21.82 -14.64
N ALA A 107 -7.02 21.53 -15.87
CA ALA A 107 -6.20 20.81 -16.85
C ALA A 107 -4.85 21.51 -17.13
N ASP A 108 -4.83 22.84 -17.14
CA ASP A 108 -3.61 23.65 -17.30
C ASP A 108 -2.63 23.44 -16.13
N ALA A 109 -3.12 23.44 -14.89
CA ALA A 109 -2.28 23.18 -13.72
C ALA A 109 -1.69 21.76 -13.74
N ILE A 110 -2.49 20.76 -14.11
CA ILE A 110 -2.03 19.37 -14.27
C ILE A 110 -0.95 19.28 -15.35
N ARG A 111 -1.15 19.90 -16.53
CA ARG A 111 -0.17 19.90 -17.62
C ARG A 111 1.16 20.54 -17.22
N LYS A 112 1.13 21.65 -16.47
CA LYS A 112 2.34 22.33 -15.99
C LYS A 112 3.18 21.45 -15.05
N MET A 113 2.55 20.54 -14.31
CA MET A 113 3.23 19.64 -13.37
C MET A 113 3.55 18.24 -13.93
N GLY A 114 3.02 17.89 -15.12
CA GLY A 114 3.16 16.54 -15.68
C GLY A 114 4.56 16.17 -16.20
N LEU A 115 5.38 17.15 -16.58
CA LEU A 115 6.75 16.94 -17.08
C LEU A 115 7.78 17.46 -16.05
N LYS A 116 8.72 16.61 -15.63
CA LYS A 116 9.64 16.88 -14.51
C LYS A 116 10.58 18.07 -14.76
N ASP A 117 11.06 18.22 -15.98
CA ASP A 117 11.93 19.31 -16.40
C ASP A 117 11.16 20.65 -16.41
N ALA A 118 10.00 20.69 -17.07
CA ALA A 118 9.14 21.87 -17.12
C ALA A 118 8.67 22.29 -15.73
N ALA A 119 8.28 21.32 -14.89
CA ALA A 119 7.88 21.56 -13.51
C ALA A 119 9.03 22.18 -12.69
N LYS A 120 10.26 21.65 -12.80
CA LYS A 120 11.43 22.18 -12.08
C LYS A 120 11.77 23.61 -12.50
N VAL A 121 11.78 23.90 -13.80
CA VAL A 121 12.02 25.26 -14.30
C VAL A 121 10.97 26.23 -13.76
N LEU A 122 9.69 25.82 -13.74
CA LEU A 122 8.62 26.64 -13.19
C LEU A 122 8.76 26.86 -11.68
N MET A 123 9.13 25.81 -10.95
CA MET A 123 9.37 25.89 -9.49
C MET A 123 10.56 26.79 -9.16
N GLU A 124 11.66 26.70 -9.91
CA GLU A 124 12.82 27.58 -9.75
C GLU A 124 12.43 29.06 -9.99
N GLN A 125 11.66 29.33 -11.05
CA GLN A 125 11.13 30.67 -11.33
C GLN A 125 10.19 31.19 -10.24
N ALA A 126 9.45 30.28 -9.57
CA ALA A 126 8.59 30.59 -8.44
C ALA A 126 9.34 30.74 -7.09
N GLY A 127 10.67 30.62 -7.08
CA GLY A 127 11.47 30.70 -5.87
C GLY A 127 11.27 29.50 -4.93
N VAL A 128 10.95 28.33 -5.49
CA VAL A 128 10.89 27.05 -4.79
C VAL A 128 12.27 26.38 -4.95
N PRO A 129 12.94 25.96 -3.86
CA PRO A 129 14.24 25.31 -3.96
C PRO A 129 14.17 24.04 -4.80
N VAL A 130 15.06 23.88 -5.79
CA VAL A 130 15.21 22.66 -6.61
C VAL A 130 16.58 22.04 -6.36
N VAL A 131 16.71 20.71 -6.52
CA VAL A 131 17.96 20.01 -6.23
C VAL A 131 19.06 20.58 -7.11
N PRO A 132 20.22 21.00 -6.55
CA PRO A 132 21.33 21.47 -7.35
C PRO A 132 21.69 20.42 -8.39
N GLY A 133 21.71 20.81 -9.66
CA GLY A 133 21.84 19.85 -10.74
C GLY A 133 21.96 20.50 -12.10
N TYR A 134 22.22 19.66 -13.09
CA TYR A 134 22.18 19.97 -14.49
C TYR A 134 20.97 19.28 -15.14
N HIS A 135 20.09 20.09 -15.72
CA HIS A 135 18.84 19.67 -16.36
C HIS A 135 18.72 20.17 -17.80
N GLY A 136 19.82 20.62 -18.40
CA GLY A 136 19.81 21.20 -19.75
C GLY A 136 19.82 20.16 -20.88
N ASP A 137 19.56 20.66 -22.09
CA ASP A 137 19.47 19.83 -23.29
C ASP A 137 20.82 19.31 -23.81
N ASN A 138 21.95 19.83 -23.29
CA ASN A 138 23.27 19.38 -23.73
C ASN A 138 23.63 18.05 -23.07
N GLN A 139 23.42 16.98 -23.83
CA GLN A 139 23.66 15.59 -23.43
C GLN A 139 25.08 15.11 -23.82
N ASP A 140 26.04 15.99 -24.06
CA ASP A 140 27.43 15.58 -24.28
C ASP A 140 28.06 14.97 -23.00
N PRO A 141 28.70 13.78 -23.05
CA PRO A 141 29.28 13.14 -21.87
C PRO A 141 30.32 13.99 -21.11
N GLU A 142 31.17 14.74 -21.81
CA GLU A 142 32.17 15.60 -21.17
C GLU A 142 31.50 16.78 -20.48
N HIS A 143 30.46 17.35 -21.10
CA HIS A 143 29.66 18.40 -20.48
C HIS A 143 28.96 17.93 -19.19
N LEU A 144 28.36 16.74 -19.22
CA LEU A 144 27.70 16.15 -18.05
C LEU A 144 28.69 15.82 -16.93
N ALA A 145 29.89 15.34 -17.27
CA ALA A 145 30.95 15.12 -16.29
C ALA A 145 31.44 16.44 -15.66
N GLY A 146 31.63 17.50 -16.46
CA GLY A 146 31.99 18.83 -15.96
C GLY A 146 30.88 19.46 -15.09
N ALA A 147 29.61 19.18 -15.41
CA ALA A 147 28.49 19.56 -14.55
C ALA A 147 28.53 18.82 -13.21
N ALA A 148 28.80 17.51 -13.22
CA ALA A 148 28.97 16.72 -12.00
C ALA A 148 30.12 17.25 -11.12
N GLU A 149 31.24 17.65 -11.71
CA GLU A 149 32.35 18.29 -11.00
C GLU A 149 31.93 19.64 -10.37
N THR A 150 31.15 20.43 -11.09
CA THR A 150 30.65 21.73 -10.61
C THR A 150 29.66 21.58 -9.45
N ILE A 151 28.77 20.58 -9.53
CA ILE A 151 27.83 20.22 -8.46
C ILE A 151 28.58 19.64 -7.25
N GLY A 152 29.68 18.93 -7.52
CA GLY A 152 30.50 18.23 -6.55
C GLY A 152 29.94 16.85 -6.20
N TYR A 153 30.81 15.85 -6.20
CA TYR A 153 30.47 14.48 -5.83
C TYR A 153 30.12 14.35 -4.32
N PRO A 154 29.30 13.35 -3.91
CA PRO A 154 28.58 12.41 -4.78
C PRO A 154 27.43 13.07 -5.55
N VAL A 155 27.17 12.56 -6.76
CA VAL A 155 26.05 12.97 -7.63
C VAL A 155 25.19 11.77 -8.02
N LEU A 156 23.97 12.03 -8.46
CA LEU A 156 23.00 11.05 -8.92
C LEU A 156 22.64 11.37 -10.38
N ILE A 157 22.92 10.43 -11.28
CA ILE A 157 22.44 10.47 -12.66
C ILE A 157 21.02 9.92 -12.67
N LYS A 158 20.06 10.60 -13.30
CA LYS A 158 18.68 10.14 -13.45
C LYS A 158 18.21 10.27 -14.90
N ALA A 159 17.33 9.40 -15.35
CA ALA A 159 16.65 9.56 -16.62
C ALA A 159 15.73 10.79 -16.60
N VAL A 160 15.64 11.54 -17.71
CA VAL A 160 14.68 12.65 -17.87
C VAL A 160 13.25 12.12 -17.97
N ALA A 161 13.07 11.04 -18.73
CA ALA A 161 11.80 10.35 -18.86
C ALA A 161 11.66 9.25 -17.80
N GLY A 162 10.46 9.10 -17.22
CA GLY A 162 10.10 8.00 -16.34
C GLY A 162 10.02 8.33 -14.84
N GLY A 163 9.59 7.34 -14.06
CA GLY A 163 9.40 7.41 -12.61
C GLY A 163 9.82 6.10 -11.92
N GLY A 164 9.81 6.08 -10.57
CA GLY A 164 10.08 4.86 -9.79
C GLY A 164 11.55 4.41 -9.76
N GLY A 165 12.49 5.34 -9.91
CA GLY A 165 13.92 5.09 -9.68
C GLY A 165 14.67 4.28 -10.74
N LYS A 166 14.00 3.86 -11.82
CA LYS A 166 14.64 3.22 -12.98
C LYS A 166 15.61 4.18 -13.68
N GLY A 167 16.80 3.71 -14.02
CA GLY A 167 17.85 4.49 -14.66
C GLY A 167 18.59 5.46 -13.73
N MET A 168 18.48 5.30 -12.40
CA MET A 168 19.26 6.09 -11.45
C MET A 168 20.63 5.45 -11.16
N ARG A 169 21.70 6.25 -11.13
CA ARG A 169 23.06 5.79 -10.77
C ARG A 169 23.74 6.78 -9.84
N LEU A 170 24.06 6.32 -8.63
CA LEU A 170 24.93 7.04 -7.72
C LEU A 170 26.35 7.01 -8.28
N VAL A 171 26.99 8.16 -8.32
CA VAL A 171 28.39 8.32 -8.68
C VAL A 171 29.09 8.98 -7.51
N GLU A 172 30.02 8.28 -6.86
CA GLU A 172 30.72 8.80 -5.69
C GLU A 172 32.00 9.53 -6.07
N LYS A 173 32.60 9.15 -7.21
CA LYS A 173 33.88 9.72 -7.67
C LYS A 173 33.90 9.98 -9.17
N PRO A 174 34.71 10.96 -9.64
CA PRO A 174 34.80 11.30 -11.07
C PRO A 174 35.11 10.12 -11.98
N GLU A 175 35.95 9.18 -11.53
CA GLU A 175 36.40 8.04 -12.34
C GLU A 175 35.27 7.05 -12.68
N GLU A 176 34.18 7.07 -11.91
CA GLU A 176 33.01 6.19 -12.06
C GLU A 176 31.96 6.77 -13.03
N PHE A 177 32.04 8.08 -13.33
CA PHE A 177 30.97 8.82 -14.00
C PHE A 177 30.64 8.27 -15.39
N SER A 178 31.67 7.99 -16.20
CA SER A 178 31.48 7.52 -17.58
C SER A 178 30.71 6.20 -17.64
N ALA A 179 31.12 5.20 -16.84
CA ALA A 179 30.46 3.91 -16.78
C ALA A 179 29.02 4.00 -16.23
N ALA A 180 28.81 4.85 -15.22
CA ALA A 180 27.49 5.10 -14.66
C ALA A 180 26.55 5.79 -15.67
N LEU A 181 27.05 6.77 -16.43
CA LEU A 181 26.30 7.46 -17.47
C LEU A 181 25.83 6.51 -18.57
N ASP A 182 26.74 5.67 -19.10
CA ASP A 182 26.39 4.69 -20.14
C ASP A 182 25.33 3.69 -19.64
N SER A 183 25.46 3.24 -18.39
CA SER A 183 24.48 2.35 -17.76
C SER A 183 23.10 3.01 -17.60
N ALA A 184 23.07 4.25 -17.11
CA ALA A 184 21.83 5.02 -16.93
C ALA A 184 21.12 5.26 -18.26
N ARG A 185 21.86 5.64 -19.31
CA ARG A 185 21.34 5.87 -20.67
C ARG A 185 20.79 4.60 -21.31
N GLY A 186 21.52 3.49 -21.18
CA GLY A 186 21.08 2.19 -21.70
C GLY A 186 19.75 1.76 -21.09
N GLU A 187 19.60 1.92 -19.77
CA GLU A 187 18.36 1.61 -19.07
C GLU A 187 17.23 2.57 -19.46
N ALA A 188 17.49 3.88 -19.48
CA ALA A 188 16.50 4.89 -19.86
C ALA A 188 15.98 4.70 -21.29
N LYS A 189 16.87 4.42 -22.24
CA LYS A 189 16.50 4.12 -23.62
C LYS A 189 15.63 2.88 -23.74
N THR A 190 15.99 1.83 -23.01
CA THR A 190 15.27 0.55 -23.04
C THR A 190 13.89 0.68 -22.38
N ALA A 191 13.80 1.41 -21.27
CA ALA A 191 12.57 1.55 -20.49
C ALA A 191 11.62 2.60 -21.07
N PHE A 192 12.13 3.70 -21.61
CA PHE A 192 11.34 4.89 -21.95
C PHE A 192 11.55 5.41 -23.38
N GLY A 193 12.43 4.78 -24.17
CA GLY A 193 12.74 5.23 -25.52
C GLY A 193 13.49 6.57 -25.58
N ASN A 194 13.92 7.11 -24.43
CA ASN A 194 14.61 8.39 -24.28
C ASN A 194 15.88 8.19 -23.45
N ASP A 195 17.04 8.51 -24.01
CA ASP A 195 18.35 8.36 -23.37
C ASP A 195 18.86 9.66 -22.72
N ALA A 196 18.06 10.71 -22.69
CA ALA A 196 18.41 11.93 -21.99
C ALA A 196 18.44 11.70 -20.47
N VAL A 197 19.47 12.26 -19.84
CA VAL A 197 19.67 12.20 -18.38
C VAL A 197 19.83 13.59 -17.78
N LEU A 198 19.64 13.67 -16.48
CA LEU A 198 19.94 14.81 -15.63
C LEU A 198 20.93 14.38 -14.54
N VAL A 199 21.76 15.33 -14.08
CA VAL A 199 22.77 15.09 -13.04
C VAL A 199 22.41 15.94 -11.84
N GLU A 200 22.19 15.33 -10.68
CA GLU A 200 21.78 16.03 -9.47
C GLU A 200 22.71 15.74 -8.31
N LYS A 201 22.74 16.67 -7.34
CA LYS A 201 23.43 16.42 -6.08
C LYS A 201 22.80 15.19 -5.39
N PHE A 202 23.65 14.27 -4.94
CA PHE A 202 23.18 13.14 -4.15
C PHE A 202 22.83 13.58 -2.73
N VAL A 203 21.64 13.18 -2.26
CA VAL A 203 21.15 13.45 -0.90
C VAL A 203 21.52 12.27 -0.01
N ALA A 204 22.38 12.48 0.98
CA ALA A 204 23.00 11.38 1.73
C ALA A 204 22.05 10.71 2.73
N LYS A 205 21.27 11.49 3.48
CA LYS A 205 20.22 10.98 4.38
C LYS A 205 18.84 11.50 3.95
N PRO A 206 18.27 10.95 2.86
CA PRO A 206 17.05 11.46 2.26
C PRO A 206 15.82 11.16 3.11
N ARG A 207 15.13 12.21 3.54
CA ARG A 207 13.76 12.16 4.05
C ARG A 207 12.78 12.66 2.99
N HIS A 208 11.70 11.91 2.80
CA HIS A 208 10.61 12.30 1.92
C HIS A 208 9.60 13.07 2.79
N ILE A 209 9.62 14.40 2.70
CA ILE A 209 8.72 15.27 3.45
C ILE A 209 7.89 16.07 2.45
N GLU A 210 6.59 16.05 2.63
CA GLU A 210 5.65 16.67 1.71
C GLU A 210 4.77 17.69 2.42
N VAL A 211 4.29 18.69 1.68
CA VAL A 211 3.43 19.75 2.22
C VAL A 211 2.06 19.63 1.59
N GLN A 212 1.03 19.50 2.44
CA GLN A 212 -0.36 19.61 1.98
C GLN A 212 -0.62 21.07 1.61
N VAL A 213 -1.04 21.32 0.38
CA VAL A 213 -1.52 22.63 -0.06
C VAL A 213 -2.99 22.56 -0.43
N PHE A 214 -3.67 23.69 -0.29
CA PHE A 214 -5.05 23.84 -0.71
C PHE A 214 -5.23 25.20 -1.35
N GLY A 215 -5.69 25.22 -2.61
CA GLY A 215 -5.89 26.45 -3.37
C GLY A 215 -7.32 26.65 -3.82
N ASP A 216 -7.72 27.89 -4.07
CA ASP A 216 -9.00 28.24 -4.69
C ASP A 216 -8.87 28.68 -6.17
N GLY A 217 -7.66 28.56 -6.73
CA GLY A 217 -7.29 29.06 -8.06
C GLY A 217 -6.66 30.46 -8.04
N THR A 218 -6.73 31.18 -6.91
CA THR A 218 -6.14 32.52 -6.75
C THR A 218 -5.20 32.62 -5.56
N GLN A 219 -5.58 32.03 -4.43
CA GLN A 219 -4.77 31.96 -3.20
C GLN A 219 -4.59 30.50 -2.81
N ALA A 220 -3.52 30.22 -2.07
CA ALA A 220 -3.30 28.92 -1.46
C ALA A 220 -2.88 29.05 0.02
N VAL A 221 -3.19 28.01 0.79
CA VAL A 221 -2.69 27.80 2.15
C VAL A 221 -2.01 26.44 2.23
N HIS A 222 -1.08 26.27 3.17
CA HIS A 222 -0.56 24.96 3.52
C HIS A 222 -1.21 24.43 4.80
N LEU A 223 -1.52 23.13 4.82
CA LEU A 223 -2.00 22.39 5.99
C LEU A 223 -0.87 21.54 6.59
N PHE A 224 0.31 22.18 6.68
CA PHE A 224 1.54 21.63 7.23
C PHE A 224 2.09 20.44 6.45
N GLU A 225 3.12 19.83 7.02
CA GLU A 225 3.89 18.76 6.40
C GLU A 225 3.52 17.36 6.89
N ARG A 226 3.83 16.37 6.06
CA ARG A 226 3.85 14.94 6.40
C ARG A 226 5.24 14.39 6.11
N ASP A 227 5.66 13.41 6.90
CA ASP A 227 6.84 12.59 6.59
C ASP A 227 6.40 11.22 6.08
N CYS A 228 6.82 10.90 4.86
CA CYS A 228 6.53 9.65 4.16
C CYS A 228 7.82 8.86 3.88
N SER A 229 8.88 9.09 4.66
CA SER A 229 10.19 8.47 4.46
C SER A 229 10.14 6.96 4.67
N LEU A 230 9.20 6.45 5.46
CA LEU A 230 9.04 5.01 5.69
C LEU A 230 8.33 4.38 4.48
N GLN A 231 9.12 4.17 3.43
CA GLN A 231 8.67 3.65 2.14
C GLN A 231 9.55 2.49 1.68
N ARG A 232 8.99 1.64 0.82
CA ARG A 232 9.64 0.46 0.25
C ARG A 232 9.55 0.54 -1.26
N ARG A 233 10.69 0.53 -1.97
CA ARG A 233 10.74 0.64 -3.45
C ARG A 233 9.83 1.76 -4.00
N HIS A 234 9.82 2.91 -3.33
CA HIS A 234 8.99 4.09 -3.62
C HIS A 234 7.49 3.96 -3.31
N GLN A 235 7.04 2.87 -2.67
CA GLN A 235 5.69 2.74 -2.13
C GLN A 235 5.68 3.15 -0.65
N LYS A 236 4.90 4.17 -0.30
CA LYS A 236 4.75 4.66 1.08
C LYS A 236 4.05 3.58 1.94
N VAL A 237 4.54 3.36 3.17
CA VAL A 237 4.08 2.29 4.07
C VAL A 237 3.48 2.84 5.36
N ILE A 238 4.23 3.72 6.06
CA ILE A 238 3.76 4.45 7.23
C ILE A 238 4.08 5.93 7.02
N GLU A 239 3.06 6.76 7.20
CA GLU A 239 3.13 8.21 7.11
C GLU A 239 2.86 8.83 8.47
N GLU A 240 3.47 9.99 8.73
CA GLU A 240 3.25 10.72 9.96
C GLU A 240 3.14 12.23 9.77
N ALA A 241 2.34 12.87 10.62
CA ALA A 241 2.19 14.31 10.64
C ALA A 241 2.13 14.82 12.09
N PRO A 242 2.85 15.90 12.46
CA PRO A 242 3.89 16.57 11.67
C PRO A 242 5.16 15.72 11.47
N ALA A 243 6.09 16.18 10.63
CA ALA A 243 7.35 15.49 10.43
C ALA A 243 8.25 15.55 11.70
N PRO A 244 8.91 14.45 12.12
CA PRO A 244 9.73 14.44 13.32
C PRO A 244 10.95 15.35 13.18
N GLY A 245 11.26 16.13 14.22
CA GLY A 245 12.38 17.08 14.23
C GLY A 245 12.11 18.40 13.46
N MET A 246 10.89 18.61 12.97
CA MET A 246 10.55 19.80 12.18
C MET A 246 10.47 21.07 13.03
N THR A 247 11.44 21.98 12.83
CA THR A 247 11.51 23.28 13.50
C THR A 247 10.49 24.27 12.91
N ALA A 248 10.17 25.33 13.65
CA ALA A 248 9.26 26.37 13.16
C ALA A 248 9.80 27.07 11.90
N GLU A 249 11.12 27.32 11.85
CA GLU A 249 11.79 27.95 10.71
C GLU A 249 11.75 27.06 9.45
N MET A 250 12.05 25.77 9.60
CA MET A 250 11.98 24.81 8.49
C MET A 250 10.54 24.66 7.99
N ARG A 251 9.58 24.54 8.91
CA ARG A 251 8.16 24.44 8.56
C ARG A 251 7.66 25.66 7.80
N GLU A 252 8.03 26.86 8.25
CA GLU A 252 7.69 28.09 7.55
C GLU A 252 8.32 28.11 6.14
N ALA A 253 9.60 27.78 6.02
CA ALA A 253 10.30 27.79 4.73
C ALA A 253 9.67 26.80 3.74
N MET A 254 9.41 25.56 4.16
CA MET A 254 8.79 24.52 3.33
C MET A 254 7.32 24.83 3.04
N GLY A 255 6.55 25.26 4.05
CA GLY A 255 5.15 25.62 3.92
C GLY A 255 4.94 26.73 2.90
N GLN A 256 5.73 27.81 3.00
CA GLN A 256 5.69 28.91 2.03
C GLN A 256 6.19 28.50 0.64
N ALA A 257 7.16 27.58 0.56
CA ALA A 257 7.57 27.04 -0.74
C ALA A 257 6.42 26.25 -1.40
N GLY A 258 5.66 25.46 -0.62
CA GLY A 258 4.47 24.78 -1.11
C GLY A 258 3.38 25.74 -1.58
N VAL A 259 3.10 26.80 -0.82
CA VAL A 259 2.13 27.84 -1.21
C VAL A 259 2.55 28.53 -2.52
N ARG A 260 3.82 28.94 -2.65
CA ARG A 260 4.33 29.55 -3.88
C ARG A 260 4.23 28.62 -5.08
N ALA A 261 4.52 27.33 -4.90
CA ALA A 261 4.36 26.32 -5.95
C ALA A 261 2.91 26.25 -6.45
N ALA A 262 1.95 26.20 -5.53
CA ALA A 262 0.53 26.15 -5.84
C ALA A 262 0.03 27.43 -6.53
N GLU A 263 0.41 28.61 -6.02
CA GLU A 263 0.01 29.91 -6.59
C GLU A 263 0.60 30.13 -7.99
N ALA A 264 1.85 29.69 -8.23
CA ALA A 264 2.51 29.83 -9.53
C ALA A 264 1.77 29.14 -10.69
N ILE A 265 0.96 28.13 -10.39
CA ILE A 265 0.15 27.40 -11.37
C ILE A 265 -1.35 27.69 -11.29
N GLY A 266 -1.77 28.63 -10.43
CA GLY A 266 -3.20 28.90 -10.20
C GLY A 266 -3.93 27.67 -9.69
N TYR A 267 -3.32 26.94 -8.75
CA TYR A 267 -3.81 25.64 -8.30
C TYR A 267 -5.15 25.74 -7.56
N LYS A 268 -6.04 24.77 -7.80
CA LYS A 268 -7.37 24.68 -7.17
C LYS A 268 -7.60 23.30 -6.57
N GLY A 269 -8.21 23.25 -5.38
CA GLY A 269 -8.45 22.03 -4.62
C GLY A 269 -7.26 21.60 -3.77
N ALA A 270 -7.27 20.34 -3.32
CA ALA A 270 -6.19 19.73 -2.57
C ALA A 270 -5.04 19.32 -3.51
N GLY A 271 -3.81 19.58 -3.09
CA GLY A 271 -2.59 19.16 -3.78
C GLY A 271 -1.48 18.90 -2.78
N THR A 272 -0.44 18.19 -3.20
CA THR A 272 0.72 17.93 -2.32
C THR A 272 1.99 18.26 -3.06
N VAL A 273 2.85 19.04 -2.42
CA VAL A 273 4.18 19.38 -2.92
C VAL A 273 5.18 18.49 -2.19
N GLU A 274 5.81 17.58 -2.92
CA GLU A 274 6.77 16.61 -2.37
C GLU A 274 8.18 17.20 -2.38
N PHE A 275 8.87 17.11 -1.25
CA PHE A 275 10.26 17.54 -1.11
C PHE A 275 11.15 16.38 -0.68
N ILE A 276 12.38 16.41 -1.18
CA ILE A 276 13.50 15.62 -0.65
C ILE A 276 14.28 16.51 0.32
N VAL A 277 14.48 16.02 1.54
CA VAL A 277 15.18 16.74 2.60
C VAL A 277 16.42 15.96 2.99
N ASP A 278 17.56 16.64 3.08
CA ASP A 278 18.79 16.02 3.58
C ASP A 278 18.87 16.16 5.11
N ALA A 279 18.66 15.05 5.81
CA ALA A 279 18.67 15.01 7.26
C ALA A 279 20.05 14.72 7.87
N SER A 280 21.13 14.70 7.07
CA SER A 280 22.47 14.31 7.55
C SER A 280 22.98 15.19 8.69
N ASP A 281 22.59 16.47 8.71
CA ASP A 281 22.92 17.44 9.77
C ASP A 281 21.65 18.00 10.44
N GLY A 282 20.61 17.17 10.55
CA GLY A 282 19.27 17.59 10.98
C GLY A 282 18.50 18.35 9.90
N LEU A 283 17.25 18.72 10.19
CA LEU A 283 16.40 19.45 9.24
C LEU A 283 16.81 20.93 9.18
N ARG A 284 17.24 21.39 8.00
CA ARG A 284 17.70 22.77 7.76
C ARG A 284 16.98 23.42 6.57
N PRO A 285 16.56 24.70 6.65
CA PRO A 285 15.86 25.40 5.57
C PRO A 285 16.61 25.53 4.24
N ASP A 286 17.94 25.34 4.24
CA ASP A 286 18.77 25.37 3.03
C ASP A 286 18.99 23.98 2.41
N ARG A 287 18.37 22.92 2.97
CA ARG A 287 18.58 21.52 2.57
C ARG A 287 17.28 20.75 2.32
N PHE A 288 16.30 21.42 1.74
CA PHE A 288 15.14 20.77 1.14
C PHE A 288 14.98 21.21 -0.30
N TRP A 289 14.48 20.33 -1.14
CA TRP A 289 14.34 20.58 -2.56
C TRP A 289 13.10 19.91 -3.12
N PHE A 290 12.44 20.60 -4.03
CA PHE A 290 11.26 20.13 -4.74
C PHE A 290 11.57 18.86 -5.53
N MET A 291 10.74 17.85 -5.37
CA MET A 291 10.75 16.64 -6.18
C MET A 291 9.71 16.73 -7.28
N GLU A 292 8.45 16.84 -6.87
CA GLU A 292 7.28 16.88 -7.73
C GLU A 292 6.08 17.46 -6.98
N MET A 293 4.99 17.70 -7.70
CA MET A 293 3.72 18.10 -7.12
C MET A 293 2.65 17.13 -7.62
N ASN A 294 1.98 16.43 -6.71
CA ASN A 294 0.84 15.60 -7.06
C ASN A 294 -0.41 16.45 -7.09
N THR A 295 -1.03 16.51 -8.26
CA THR A 295 -2.15 17.41 -8.56
C THR A 295 -3.48 16.76 -8.18
N ARG A 296 -3.56 16.25 -6.95
CA ARG A 296 -4.69 15.48 -6.41
C ARG A 296 -4.66 15.43 -4.87
N LEU A 297 -5.73 14.91 -4.28
CA LEU A 297 -5.72 14.47 -2.89
C LEU A 297 -4.70 13.32 -2.73
N GLN A 298 -3.91 13.35 -1.66
CA GLN A 298 -3.00 12.24 -1.35
C GLN A 298 -3.70 11.14 -0.55
N VAL A 299 -3.16 9.91 -0.63
CA VAL A 299 -3.74 8.75 0.07
C VAL A 299 -3.72 8.99 1.58
N GLU A 300 -2.57 9.48 2.04
CA GLU A 300 -2.14 9.83 3.40
C GLU A 300 -2.64 11.19 3.88
N HIS A 301 -3.63 11.79 3.21
CA HIS A 301 -4.28 12.99 3.73
C HIS A 301 -4.88 12.85 5.15
N PRO A 302 -5.35 11.67 5.63
CA PRO A 302 -5.93 11.54 6.97
C PRO A 302 -5.01 11.97 8.11
N VAL A 303 -3.68 11.80 8.01
CA VAL A 303 -2.78 12.28 9.08
C VAL A 303 -2.77 13.81 9.17
N THR A 304 -2.92 14.50 8.03
CA THR A 304 -3.09 15.97 8.00
C THR A 304 -4.43 16.37 8.61
N GLU A 305 -5.52 15.68 8.26
CA GLU A 305 -6.84 15.94 8.83
C GLU A 305 -6.84 15.75 10.35
N ALA A 306 -6.17 14.69 10.84
CA ALA A 306 -6.10 14.36 12.26
C ALA A 306 -5.43 15.46 13.10
N ILE A 307 -4.36 16.08 12.58
CA ILE A 307 -3.65 17.14 13.32
C ILE A 307 -4.26 18.54 13.14
N THR A 308 -4.98 18.78 12.04
CA THR A 308 -5.56 20.10 11.73
C THR A 308 -7.04 20.23 12.08
N GLY A 309 -7.75 19.11 12.19
CA GLY A 309 -9.21 19.07 12.32
C GLY A 309 -9.94 19.56 11.06
N VAL A 310 -9.28 19.58 9.90
CA VAL A 310 -9.86 19.96 8.61
C VAL A 310 -10.25 18.70 7.84
N ASP A 311 -11.46 18.66 7.30
CA ASP A 311 -11.86 17.67 6.30
C ASP A 311 -11.49 18.22 4.91
N LEU A 312 -10.49 17.60 4.28
CA LEU A 312 -9.95 18.07 3.00
C LEU A 312 -10.93 17.80 1.84
N VAL A 313 -11.73 16.74 1.93
CA VAL A 313 -12.79 16.46 0.94
C VAL A 313 -13.91 17.49 1.06
N GLU A 314 -14.25 17.92 2.27
CA GLU A 314 -15.25 18.98 2.50
C GLU A 314 -14.82 20.27 1.80
N TRP A 315 -13.56 20.67 2.00
CA TRP A 315 -12.99 21.84 1.34
C TRP A 315 -12.96 21.69 -0.19
N GLN A 316 -12.67 20.49 -0.70
CA GLN A 316 -12.69 20.23 -2.15
C GLN A 316 -14.09 20.48 -2.73
N LEU A 317 -15.14 20.04 -2.05
CA LEU A 317 -16.52 20.25 -2.48
C LEU A 317 -16.92 21.73 -2.42
N GLN A 318 -16.56 22.45 -1.35
CA GLN A 318 -16.86 23.88 -1.20
C GLN A 318 -16.19 24.72 -2.29
N VAL A 319 -14.88 24.55 -2.47
CA VAL A 319 -14.10 25.32 -3.46
C VAL A 319 -14.47 24.95 -4.90
N ALA A 320 -14.74 23.67 -5.18
CA ALA A 320 -15.26 23.27 -6.49
C ALA A 320 -16.65 23.88 -6.77
N ALA A 321 -17.48 24.08 -5.74
CA ALA A 321 -18.77 24.77 -5.86
C ALA A 321 -18.66 26.30 -5.98
N GLY A 322 -17.44 26.85 -5.99
CA GLY A 322 -17.16 28.28 -6.20
C GLY A 322 -16.99 29.10 -4.93
N GLU A 323 -16.89 28.45 -3.75
CA GLU A 323 -16.58 29.13 -2.50
C GLU A 323 -15.07 29.46 -2.41
N SER A 324 -14.72 30.48 -1.62
CA SER A 324 -13.32 30.80 -1.30
C SER A 324 -12.74 29.83 -0.27
N LEU A 325 -11.43 29.92 -0.02
CA LEU A 325 -10.79 29.18 1.07
C LEU A 325 -11.52 29.38 2.41
N PRO A 326 -11.91 28.30 3.13
CA PRO A 326 -12.63 28.42 4.40
C PRO A 326 -11.83 29.04 5.55
N LYS A 327 -10.49 29.00 5.47
CA LYS A 327 -9.56 29.50 6.49
C LYS A 327 -8.36 30.17 5.83
N GLN A 328 -7.81 31.18 6.51
CA GLN A 328 -6.52 31.77 6.15
C GLN A 328 -5.38 30.99 6.83
N GLN A 329 -4.14 31.22 6.39
CA GLN A 329 -2.96 30.53 6.94
C GLN A 329 -2.84 30.66 8.46
N GLY A 330 -3.19 31.83 9.00
CA GLY A 330 -3.13 32.11 10.45
C GLY A 330 -4.21 31.42 11.28
N ASP A 331 -5.26 30.89 10.66
CA ASP A 331 -6.35 30.16 11.34
C ASP A 331 -6.09 28.65 11.44
N LEU A 332 -5.00 28.18 10.82
CA LEU A 332 -4.57 26.77 10.83
C LEU A 332 -3.57 26.55 11.95
N SER A 333 -3.70 25.42 12.64
CA SER A 333 -2.79 25.02 13.72
C SER A 333 -2.60 23.50 13.73
N ILE A 334 -1.50 23.08 14.35
CA ILE A 334 -1.18 21.67 14.59
C ILE A 334 -1.64 21.32 16.01
N ASN A 335 -2.43 20.25 16.14
CA ASN A 335 -2.80 19.66 17.41
C ASN A 335 -2.34 18.20 17.46
N GLY A 336 -1.38 17.90 18.34
CA GLY A 336 -0.88 16.54 18.54
C GLY A 336 -0.05 16.00 17.37
N HIS A 337 -0.08 14.68 17.21
CA HIS A 337 0.67 13.92 16.21
C HIS A 337 -0.21 12.78 15.71
N SER A 338 -0.09 12.43 14.43
CA SER A 338 -0.82 11.35 13.80
C SER A 338 0.12 10.44 13.02
N PHE A 339 -0.22 9.15 13.01
CA PHE A 339 0.38 8.16 12.13
C PHE A 339 -0.72 7.49 11.31
N GLU A 340 -0.37 7.10 10.10
CA GLU A 340 -1.16 6.23 9.23
C GLU A 340 -0.29 5.05 8.81
N ALA A 341 -0.86 3.85 8.84
CA ALA A 341 -0.24 2.66 8.29
C ALA A 341 -1.12 2.09 7.18
N ARG A 342 -0.51 1.79 6.03
CA ARG A 342 -1.21 1.14 4.90
C ARG A 342 -1.19 -0.37 5.07
N LEU A 343 -2.35 -0.91 5.45
CA LEU A 343 -2.57 -2.35 5.54
C LEU A 343 -2.84 -2.91 4.15
N TYR A 344 -1.95 -3.77 3.67
CA TYR A 344 -2.01 -4.41 2.36
C TYR A 344 -2.17 -5.93 2.47
N ALA A 345 -2.87 -6.51 1.51
CA ALA A 345 -2.80 -7.94 1.22
C ALA A 345 -1.48 -8.24 0.47
N GLU A 346 -0.39 -8.45 1.21
CA GLU A 346 0.96 -8.69 0.71
C GLU A 346 1.69 -9.72 1.57
N ASP A 347 2.44 -10.63 0.94
CA ASP A 347 3.33 -11.61 1.58
C ASP A 347 4.72 -11.02 1.73
N VAL A 348 4.99 -10.38 2.88
CA VAL A 348 6.23 -9.65 3.14
C VAL A 348 7.47 -10.55 3.08
N PRO A 349 7.52 -11.73 3.76
CA PRO A 349 8.66 -12.65 3.67
C PRO A 349 8.99 -13.09 2.25
N LYS A 350 7.98 -13.23 1.37
CA LYS A 350 8.21 -13.56 -0.06
C LYS A 350 8.53 -12.34 -0.93
N GLY A 351 8.98 -11.24 -0.33
CA GLY A 351 9.31 -10.02 -1.06
C GLY A 351 8.08 -9.18 -1.37
N PHE A 352 7.10 -9.17 -0.46
CA PHE A 352 5.83 -8.45 -0.53
C PHE A 352 5.08 -8.76 -1.83
N LEU A 353 4.94 -10.05 -2.14
CA LEU A 353 4.11 -10.45 -3.26
C LEU A 353 2.66 -10.09 -2.94
N PRO A 354 1.95 -9.36 -3.82
CA PRO A 354 0.55 -9.12 -3.61
C PRO A 354 -0.26 -10.41 -3.48
N ALA A 355 -1.22 -10.41 -2.56
CA ALA A 355 -2.09 -11.53 -2.30
C ALA A 355 -3.53 -11.22 -2.69
N THR A 356 -4.21 -12.23 -3.23
CA THR A 356 -5.67 -12.21 -3.41
C THR A 356 -6.31 -13.15 -2.39
N GLY A 357 -7.63 -13.05 -2.26
CA GLY A 357 -8.38 -13.97 -1.40
C GLY A 357 -9.60 -13.29 -0.82
N THR A 358 -10.47 -14.10 -0.21
CA THR A 358 -11.64 -13.59 0.51
C THR A 358 -11.22 -13.28 1.94
N LEU A 359 -11.52 -12.06 2.40
CA LEU A 359 -11.33 -11.66 3.79
C LEU A 359 -12.37 -12.35 4.67
N THR A 360 -12.07 -13.55 5.17
CA THR A 360 -13.01 -14.34 5.97
C THR A 360 -13.31 -13.68 7.32
N HIS A 361 -12.37 -12.87 7.81
CA HIS A 361 -12.56 -12.00 8.96
C HIS A 361 -11.79 -10.69 8.77
N LEU A 362 -12.40 -9.60 9.21
CA LEU A 362 -11.79 -8.28 9.23
C LEU A 362 -12.36 -7.48 10.40
N HIS A 363 -11.50 -7.09 11.33
CA HIS A 363 -11.88 -6.27 12.47
C HIS A 363 -10.80 -5.24 12.80
N PHE A 364 -11.21 -3.99 12.94
CA PHE A 364 -10.36 -2.88 13.38
C PHE A 364 -10.78 -2.42 14.78
N PRO A 365 -9.83 -2.14 15.69
CA PRO A 365 -10.14 -1.57 17.00
C PRO A 365 -10.84 -0.21 16.89
N PRO A 366 -11.84 0.09 17.73
CA PRO A 366 -12.60 1.36 17.67
C PRO A 366 -11.77 2.60 18.00
N GLU A 367 -10.57 2.44 18.56
CA GLU A 367 -9.66 3.54 18.91
C GLU A 367 -8.90 4.12 17.72
N CYS A 368 -8.97 3.48 16.55
CA CYS A 368 -8.40 3.98 15.31
C CYS A 368 -9.48 4.46 14.33
N ARG A 369 -9.08 5.33 13.42
CA ARG A 369 -9.82 5.59 12.19
C ARG A 369 -9.32 4.59 11.15
N ALA A 370 -10.21 3.73 10.65
CA ALA A 370 -9.91 2.76 9.61
C ALA A 370 -10.63 3.12 8.32
N ASP A 371 -9.93 3.81 7.41
CA ASP A 371 -10.47 4.12 6.09
C ASP A 371 -10.30 2.85 5.22
N SER A 372 -11.40 2.13 4.95
CA SER A 372 -11.38 0.85 4.23
C SER A 372 -12.45 0.78 3.15
N GLY A 373 -12.06 0.22 2.01
CA GLY A 373 -12.91 -0.08 0.85
C GLY A 373 -13.48 -1.50 0.84
N VAL A 374 -13.13 -2.32 1.85
CA VAL A 374 -13.51 -3.72 1.96
C VAL A 374 -14.12 -4.01 3.33
N ARG A 375 -14.72 -5.19 3.47
CA ARG A 375 -15.29 -5.71 4.73
C ARG A 375 -15.07 -7.22 4.80
N ALA A 376 -15.33 -7.81 5.96
CA ALA A 376 -15.41 -9.26 6.08
C ALA A 376 -16.39 -9.83 5.03
N GLY A 377 -15.97 -10.87 4.32
CA GLY A 377 -16.65 -11.51 3.19
C GLY A 377 -16.29 -10.95 1.82
N ASP A 378 -15.68 -9.76 1.72
CA ASP A 378 -15.24 -9.23 0.42
C ASP A 378 -13.99 -9.96 -0.08
N THR A 379 -13.79 -9.93 -1.41
CA THR A 379 -12.63 -10.54 -2.06
C THR A 379 -11.66 -9.49 -2.55
N ILE A 380 -10.38 -9.64 -2.19
CA ILE A 380 -9.26 -8.90 -2.79
C ILE A 380 -8.98 -9.50 -4.17
N SER A 381 -9.41 -8.80 -5.22
CA SER A 381 -9.24 -9.24 -6.62
C SER A 381 -7.84 -8.91 -7.16
N PRO A 382 -7.33 -9.63 -8.18
CA PRO A 382 -6.03 -9.33 -8.80
C PRO A 382 -6.01 -8.06 -9.67
N TRP A 383 -7.17 -7.45 -9.95
CA TRP A 383 -7.32 -6.36 -10.92
C TRP A 383 -6.90 -4.99 -10.41
N TYR A 384 -6.81 -4.81 -9.10
CA TYR A 384 -6.67 -3.50 -8.47
C TYR A 384 -5.58 -3.48 -7.41
N ASP A 385 -5.47 -2.38 -6.67
CA ASP A 385 -4.52 -2.20 -5.58
C ASP A 385 -4.86 -3.09 -4.37
N PRO A 386 -3.86 -3.72 -3.69
CA PRO A 386 -4.09 -4.68 -2.61
C PRO A 386 -4.39 -4.02 -1.24
N MET A 387 -4.53 -2.70 -1.17
CA MET A 387 -4.75 -2.00 0.10
C MET A 387 -6.11 -2.38 0.69
N ILE A 388 -6.08 -2.97 1.88
CA ILE A 388 -7.25 -3.34 2.67
C ILE A 388 -7.78 -2.10 3.39
N ALA A 389 -6.90 -1.35 4.04
CA ALA A 389 -7.27 -0.17 4.82
C ALA A 389 -6.08 0.76 5.07
N LYS A 390 -6.39 2.01 5.39
CA LYS A 390 -5.48 2.93 6.08
C LYS A 390 -5.86 2.96 7.55
N VAL A 391 -4.92 2.56 8.41
CA VAL A 391 -5.10 2.54 9.86
C VAL A 391 -4.48 3.80 10.43
N VAL A 392 -5.33 4.73 10.88
CA VAL A 392 -4.93 6.08 11.31
C VAL A 392 -5.14 6.23 12.80
N VAL A 393 -4.13 6.74 13.50
CA VAL A 393 -4.19 7.08 14.92
C VAL A 393 -3.76 8.51 15.17
N HIS A 394 -4.21 9.08 16.28
CA HIS A 394 -3.84 10.41 16.75
C HIS A 394 -3.51 10.37 18.23
N GLY A 395 -2.55 11.19 18.66
CA GLY A 395 -2.19 11.34 20.06
C GLY A 395 -1.62 12.72 20.36
N PRO A 396 -1.56 13.13 21.64
CA PRO A 396 -1.04 14.45 22.04
C PRO A 396 0.46 14.62 21.76
N THR A 397 1.21 13.52 21.64
CA THR A 397 2.63 13.52 21.30
C THR A 397 2.92 12.38 20.33
N ARG A 398 4.02 12.48 19.57
CA ARG A 398 4.50 11.42 18.68
C ARG A 398 4.62 10.06 19.39
N ALA A 399 5.22 10.03 20.58
CA ALA A 399 5.42 8.79 21.33
C ALA A 399 4.09 8.12 21.72
N VAL A 400 3.09 8.92 22.14
CA VAL A 400 1.76 8.39 22.48
C VAL A 400 1.03 7.91 21.22
N ALA A 401 1.12 8.63 20.11
CA ALA A 401 0.53 8.23 18.84
C ALA A 401 1.17 6.94 18.31
N LEU A 402 2.50 6.79 18.42
CA LEU A 402 3.21 5.58 17.98
C LEU A 402 2.84 4.36 18.83
N GLU A 403 2.77 4.50 20.15
CA GLU A 403 2.31 3.44 21.04
C GLU A 403 0.85 3.05 20.74
N SER A 404 0.01 4.03 20.44
CA SER A 404 -1.37 3.78 19.99
C SER A 404 -1.41 2.99 18.68
N LEU A 405 -0.59 3.37 17.69
CA LEU A 405 -0.48 2.63 16.43
C LEU A 405 -0.04 1.19 16.68
N HIS A 406 1.00 0.99 17.48
CA HIS A 406 1.51 -0.34 17.84
C HIS A 406 0.40 -1.22 18.43
N ARG A 407 -0.34 -0.70 19.42
CA ARG A 407 -1.45 -1.40 20.06
C ARG A 407 -2.59 -1.70 19.08
N VAL A 408 -2.97 -0.73 18.25
CA VAL A 408 -4.07 -0.87 17.29
C VAL A 408 -3.73 -1.94 16.24
N LEU A 409 -2.52 -1.93 15.69
CA LEU A 409 -2.09 -2.93 14.71
C LEU A 409 -2.09 -4.34 15.34
N ARG A 410 -1.65 -4.47 16.59
CA ARG A 410 -1.68 -5.73 17.36
C ARG A 410 -3.09 -6.21 17.71
N GLN A 411 -4.09 -5.34 17.64
CA GLN A 411 -5.50 -5.68 17.90
C GLN A 411 -6.33 -5.72 16.61
N THR A 412 -5.71 -5.45 15.46
CA THR A 412 -6.34 -5.56 14.14
C THR A 412 -6.34 -7.03 13.76
N GLU A 413 -7.50 -7.54 13.35
CA GLU A 413 -7.67 -8.95 13.03
C GLU A 413 -8.01 -9.07 11.53
N VAL A 414 -7.19 -9.82 10.80
CA VAL A 414 -7.42 -10.14 9.38
C VAL A 414 -7.22 -11.64 9.16
N ALA A 415 -8.20 -12.31 8.53
CA ALA A 415 -8.07 -13.71 8.12
C ALA A 415 -8.53 -13.91 6.67
N GLY A 416 -8.08 -15.01 6.07
CA GLY A 416 -8.42 -15.42 4.70
C GLY A 416 -7.48 -14.88 3.61
N THR A 417 -6.53 -14.02 3.96
CA THR A 417 -5.41 -13.64 3.09
C THR A 417 -4.17 -13.32 3.94
N VAL A 418 -2.99 -13.42 3.33
CA VAL A 418 -1.73 -12.94 3.92
C VAL A 418 -1.67 -11.42 3.84
N THR A 419 -1.09 -10.78 4.86
CA THR A 419 -1.02 -9.32 4.95
C THR A 419 0.32 -8.84 5.45
N ASN A 420 0.59 -7.54 5.26
CA ASN A 420 1.75 -6.88 5.83
C ASN A 420 1.59 -6.47 7.31
N LEU A 421 0.54 -6.93 8.01
CA LEU A 421 0.19 -6.44 9.35
C LEU A 421 1.30 -6.65 10.39
N ALA A 422 1.91 -7.85 10.41
CA ALA A 422 3.01 -8.16 11.32
C ALA A 422 4.24 -7.27 11.07
N PHE A 423 4.55 -7.03 9.80
CA PHE A 423 5.62 -6.13 9.36
C PHE A 423 5.37 -4.68 9.79
N LEU A 424 4.13 -4.17 9.65
CA LEU A 424 3.76 -2.84 10.16
C LEU A 424 3.97 -2.76 11.67
N GLY A 425 3.59 -3.80 12.40
CA GLY A 425 3.83 -3.91 13.84
C GLY A 425 5.31 -3.94 14.23
N ALA A 426 6.15 -4.62 13.44
CA ALA A 426 7.61 -4.60 13.63
C ALA A 426 8.19 -3.20 13.41
N LEU A 427 7.73 -2.48 12.38
CA LEU A 427 8.14 -1.10 12.12
C LEU A 427 7.83 -0.16 13.29
N THR A 428 6.67 -0.29 13.95
CA THR A 428 6.35 0.58 15.11
C THR A 428 7.31 0.39 16.29
N ARG A 429 7.97 -0.76 16.38
CA ARG A 429 8.97 -1.08 17.42
C ARG A 429 10.41 -0.82 16.99
N HIS A 430 10.65 -0.51 15.72
CA HIS A 430 12.00 -0.27 15.20
C HIS A 430 12.64 0.95 15.88
N SER A 431 13.85 0.81 16.39
CA SER A 431 14.51 1.84 17.23
C SER A 431 14.77 3.16 16.48
N GLY A 432 15.17 3.07 15.20
CA GLY A 432 15.32 4.23 14.32
C GLY A 432 13.99 4.95 14.08
N PHE A 433 12.91 4.19 13.87
CA PHE A 433 11.58 4.77 13.65
C PHE A 433 11.03 5.42 14.93
N ALA A 434 11.15 4.74 16.07
CA ALA A 434 10.71 5.24 17.37
C ALA A 434 11.42 6.55 17.78
N SER A 435 12.71 6.68 17.45
CA SER A 435 13.47 7.91 17.72
C SER A 435 13.24 9.03 16.69
N GLY A 436 12.59 8.74 15.57
CA GLY A 436 12.40 9.68 14.46
C GLY A 436 13.64 9.80 13.55
N ASP A 437 14.61 8.90 13.71
CA ASP A 437 15.78 8.80 12.84
C ASP A 437 15.45 7.95 11.60
N VAL A 438 14.69 8.56 10.70
CA VAL A 438 14.14 7.91 9.50
C VAL A 438 14.80 8.42 8.23
N ASP A 439 14.92 7.54 7.25
CA ASP A 439 15.34 7.84 5.88
C ASP A 439 14.64 6.86 4.92
N THR A 440 14.63 7.19 3.63
CA THR A 440 13.95 6.38 2.60
C THR A 440 14.55 4.99 2.35
N GLY A 441 15.72 4.69 2.94
CA GLY A 441 16.39 3.40 2.88
C GLY A 441 16.17 2.50 4.09
N LEU A 442 15.50 2.97 5.16
CA LEU A 442 15.37 2.22 6.42
C LEU A 442 14.79 0.82 6.23
N ILE A 443 13.64 0.70 5.56
CA ILE A 443 13.00 -0.61 5.33
C ILE A 443 13.94 -1.55 4.56
N GLY A 444 14.62 -1.05 3.53
CA GLY A 444 15.50 -1.88 2.71
C GLY A 444 16.77 -2.32 3.46
N ARG A 445 17.29 -1.47 4.34
CA ARG A 445 18.49 -1.74 5.14
C ARG A 445 18.23 -2.74 6.25
N ASP A 446 17.07 -2.65 6.90
CA ASP A 446 16.75 -3.38 8.12
C ASP A 446 15.68 -4.47 7.87
N LEU A 447 15.46 -4.88 6.60
CA LEU A 447 14.36 -5.78 6.21
C LEU A 447 14.42 -7.15 6.91
N ASP A 448 15.60 -7.76 7.00
CA ASP A 448 15.78 -9.09 7.59
C ASP A 448 15.31 -9.16 9.04
N ASP A 449 15.42 -8.06 9.79
CA ASP A 449 14.92 -7.96 11.16
C ASP A 449 13.42 -7.67 11.20
N LEU A 450 12.89 -6.96 10.21
CA LEU A 450 11.49 -6.55 10.12
C LEU A 450 10.54 -7.67 9.66
N VAL A 451 11.08 -8.75 9.09
CA VAL A 451 10.31 -9.92 8.62
C VAL A 451 10.41 -11.13 9.54
N GLN A 452 11.05 -10.99 10.71
CA GLN A 452 11.11 -12.07 11.69
C GLN A 452 9.73 -12.31 12.30
N GLU A 453 9.13 -13.45 11.96
CA GLU A 453 7.88 -13.89 12.57
C GLU A 453 8.17 -14.58 13.91
N ALA A 454 7.43 -14.20 14.94
CA ALA A 454 7.43 -14.95 16.19
C ALA A 454 6.64 -16.23 15.94
N GLY A 455 7.30 -17.39 16.05
CA GLY A 455 6.67 -18.69 15.88
C GLY A 455 5.45 -18.86 16.79
N ALA A 456 4.49 -19.66 16.33
CA ALA A 456 3.24 -19.87 17.04
C ALA A 456 3.45 -20.53 18.41
N SER A 457 2.85 -19.94 19.45
CA SER A 457 2.96 -20.50 20.81
C SER A 457 2.19 -21.82 20.92
N ASN A 458 2.58 -22.69 21.86
CA ASN A 458 1.83 -23.91 22.12
C ASN A 458 0.40 -23.60 22.60
N ALA A 459 0.18 -22.48 23.29
CA ALA A 459 -1.16 -22.02 23.65
C ALA A 459 -1.99 -21.63 22.42
N SER A 460 -1.40 -20.95 21.44
CA SER A 460 -2.05 -20.58 20.17
C SER A 460 -2.36 -21.82 19.34
N THR A 461 -1.45 -22.79 19.31
CA THR A 461 -1.64 -24.07 18.63
C THR A 461 -2.79 -24.88 19.27
N VAL A 462 -2.88 -24.90 20.61
CA VAL A 462 -4.02 -25.50 21.33
C VAL A 462 -5.32 -24.75 21.03
N ALA A 463 -5.31 -23.41 20.97
CA ALA A 463 -6.49 -22.62 20.61
C ALA A 463 -7.01 -22.96 19.20
N ALA A 464 -6.09 -23.14 18.24
CA ALA A 464 -6.42 -23.60 16.90
C ALA A 464 -7.06 -25.00 16.92
N ALA A 465 -6.44 -25.94 17.62
CA ALA A 465 -6.92 -27.33 17.71
C ALA A 465 -8.27 -27.44 18.44
N MET A 466 -8.48 -26.65 19.50
CA MET A 466 -9.77 -26.55 20.18
C MET A 466 -10.87 -26.13 19.21
N THR A 467 -10.59 -25.18 18.33
CA THR A 467 -11.54 -24.68 17.33
C THR A 467 -11.78 -25.72 16.24
N ALA A 468 -10.71 -26.30 15.68
CA ALA A 468 -10.78 -27.34 14.65
C ALA A 468 -11.58 -28.57 15.09
N LEU A 469 -11.47 -28.98 16.36
CA LEU A 469 -12.21 -30.11 16.92
C LEU A 469 -13.64 -29.74 17.35
N GLY A 470 -14.05 -28.47 17.31
CA GLY A 470 -15.34 -28.03 17.86
C GLY A 470 -15.41 -28.16 19.38
N LEU A 471 -14.27 -27.97 20.06
CA LEU A 471 -14.12 -28.04 21.51
C LEU A 471 -14.05 -26.65 22.16
N ALA A 472 -14.02 -25.56 21.38
CA ALA A 472 -14.12 -24.19 21.88
C ALA A 472 -15.57 -23.82 22.27
N GLU A 473 -16.56 -24.34 21.56
CA GLU A 473 -17.99 -24.22 21.89
C GLU A 473 -18.47 -25.53 22.53
N THR A 474 -18.78 -25.49 23.83
CA THR A 474 -19.12 -26.69 24.60
C THR A 474 -20.58 -26.67 25.05
N VAL A 475 -21.18 -27.86 25.15
CA VAL A 475 -22.52 -28.09 25.71
C VAL A 475 -22.39 -28.85 27.03
N SER A 476 -23.46 -28.95 27.80
CA SER A 476 -23.43 -29.60 29.13
C SER A 476 -22.95 -31.05 29.12
N GLU A 477 -23.07 -31.75 27.99
CA GLU A 477 -22.67 -33.15 27.81
C GLU A 477 -21.25 -33.31 27.23
N THR A 478 -20.54 -32.20 26.90
CA THR A 478 -19.17 -32.28 26.38
C THR A 478 -18.26 -32.99 27.38
N GLY A 479 -17.50 -33.98 26.89
CA GLY A 479 -16.61 -34.82 27.71
C GLY A 479 -17.31 -36.03 28.36
N PHE A 480 -18.64 -36.15 28.27
CA PHE A 480 -19.34 -37.28 28.86
C PHE A 480 -19.02 -38.60 28.15
N THR A 481 -18.58 -39.59 28.94
CA THR A 481 -18.24 -40.95 28.49
C THR A 481 -18.57 -41.95 29.59
N LEU A 482 -18.90 -43.19 29.22
CA LEU A 482 -19.37 -44.21 30.18
C LEU A 482 -18.24 -45.08 30.78
N TRP A 483 -17.13 -45.27 30.07
CA TRP A 483 -16.15 -46.33 30.38
C TRP A 483 -14.69 -45.90 30.40
N ALA A 484 -14.32 -44.83 29.68
CA ALA A 484 -12.97 -44.30 29.61
C ALA A 484 -13.03 -42.79 29.31
N PRO A 485 -12.04 -41.98 29.73
CA PRO A 485 -12.00 -40.55 29.41
C PRO A 485 -12.12 -40.30 27.90
N LEU A 486 -12.76 -39.20 27.51
CA LEU A 486 -12.84 -38.80 26.10
C LEU A 486 -11.47 -38.29 25.64
N HIS A 487 -10.81 -39.04 24.78
CA HIS A 487 -9.62 -38.59 24.07
C HIS A 487 -9.94 -38.28 22.62
N ARG A 488 -9.40 -37.16 22.12
CA ARG A 488 -9.41 -36.78 20.70
C ARG A 488 -8.01 -36.33 20.30
N ALA A 489 -7.72 -36.37 19.01
CA ALA A 489 -6.47 -35.87 18.45
C ALA A 489 -6.76 -34.91 17.29
N ALA A 490 -5.84 -34.00 17.04
CA ALA A 490 -5.82 -33.13 15.88
C ALA A 490 -4.40 -33.07 15.31
N GLN A 491 -4.31 -32.91 13.99
CA GLN A 491 -3.07 -32.61 13.29
C GLN A 491 -3.20 -31.24 12.64
N LEU A 492 -2.27 -30.35 12.93
CA LEU A 492 -2.22 -29.01 12.36
C LEU A 492 -0.91 -28.81 11.60
N LEU A 493 -0.96 -28.22 10.42
CA LEU A 493 0.21 -27.67 9.75
C LEU A 493 0.51 -26.29 10.36
N ARG A 494 1.71 -26.14 10.92
CA ARG A 494 2.25 -24.92 11.52
C ARG A 494 3.63 -24.69 10.93
N ASP A 495 3.82 -23.56 10.24
CA ASP A 495 5.09 -23.20 9.58
C ASP A 495 5.64 -24.29 8.63
N GLY A 496 4.73 -25.03 7.98
CA GLY A 496 5.07 -26.15 7.08
C GLY A 496 5.37 -27.48 7.78
N GLU A 497 5.33 -27.52 9.11
CA GLU A 497 5.51 -28.74 9.91
C GLU A 497 4.18 -29.23 10.49
N VAL A 498 3.97 -30.55 10.47
CA VAL A 498 2.78 -31.15 11.09
C VAL A 498 3.01 -31.27 12.59
N VAL A 499 2.11 -30.70 13.37
CA VAL A 499 2.07 -30.77 14.83
C VAL A 499 0.92 -31.66 15.25
N ASP A 500 1.24 -32.73 15.99
CA ASP A 500 0.27 -33.61 16.62
C ASP A 500 -0.18 -33.04 17.98
N LEU A 501 -1.50 -33.01 18.20
CA LEU A 501 -2.09 -32.65 19.48
C LEU A 501 -3.05 -33.73 19.94
N ASP A 502 -2.92 -34.13 21.21
CA ASP A 502 -3.88 -35.00 21.89
C ASP A 502 -4.61 -34.21 22.99
N VAL A 503 -5.90 -34.46 23.16
CA VAL A 503 -6.71 -33.84 24.20
C VAL A 503 -7.52 -34.87 24.96
N GLN A 504 -7.41 -34.82 26.28
CA GLN A 504 -8.38 -35.42 27.19
C GLN A 504 -9.45 -34.37 27.55
N VAL A 505 -10.69 -34.60 27.13
CA VAL A 505 -11.83 -33.73 27.44
C VAL A 505 -12.49 -34.23 28.72
N GLU A 506 -12.19 -33.58 29.84
CA GLU A 506 -12.70 -33.99 31.16
C GLU A 506 -14.12 -33.50 31.44
N GLY A 507 -14.57 -32.47 30.72
CA GLY A 507 -15.91 -31.92 30.87
C GLY A 507 -16.11 -30.67 30.00
N PRO A 508 -17.26 -29.97 30.16
CA PRO A 508 -17.59 -28.79 29.36
C PRO A 508 -16.63 -27.61 29.58
N ASP A 509 -15.97 -27.56 30.74
CA ASP A 509 -15.16 -26.41 31.19
C ASP A 509 -13.68 -26.76 31.41
N ARG A 510 -13.25 -28.00 31.10
CA ARG A 510 -11.86 -28.42 31.32
C ARG A 510 -11.38 -29.42 30.29
N GLN A 511 -10.23 -29.11 29.69
CA GLN A 511 -9.53 -29.94 28.72
C GLN A 511 -8.04 -29.98 29.07
N VAL A 512 -7.41 -31.14 28.92
CA VAL A 512 -5.98 -31.36 29.15
C VAL A 512 -5.36 -31.74 27.83
N TRP A 513 -4.51 -30.86 27.31
CA TRP A 513 -3.87 -30.97 25.99
C TRP A 513 -2.43 -31.42 26.15
N GLU A 514 -1.98 -32.31 25.27
CA GLU A 514 -0.60 -32.73 25.11
C GLU A 514 -0.11 -32.29 23.72
N ILE A 515 0.97 -31.52 23.70
CA ILE A 515 1.60 -30.96 22.49
C ILE A 515 3.11 -30.99 22.68
N GLU A 516 3.83 -31.65 21.77
CA GLU A 516 5.32 -31.73 21.79
C GLU A 516 5.89 -32.18 23.14
N GLY A 517 5.22 -33.12 23.83
CA GLY A 517 5.62 -33.61 25.15
C GLY A 517 5.38 -32.62 26.31
N THR A 518 4.68 -31.52 26.05
CA THR A 518 4.24 -30.54 27.05
C THR A 518 2.74 -30.67 27.28
N GLN A 519 2.33 -30.62 28.56
CA GLN A 519 0.91 -30.60 28.93
C GLN A 519 0.43 -29.17 29.16
N LEU A 520 -0.65 -28.77 28.50
CA LEU A 520 -1.35 -27.50 28.69
C LEU A 520 -2.78 -27.74 29.17
N ILE A 521 -3.30 -26.88 30.04
CA ILE A 521 -4.65 -27.00 30.60
C ILE A 521 -5.52 -25.86 30.07
N ALA A 522 -6.54 -26.19 29.29
CA ALA A 522 -7.58 -25.25 28.90
C ALA A 522 -8.75 -25.33 29.91
N GLN A 523 -9.12 -24.19 30.49
CA GLN A 523 -10.21 -24.05 31.46
C GLN A 523 -11.15 -22.93 31.04
N ARG A 524 -12.46 -23.19 31.10
CA ARG A 524 -13.46 -22.15 30.91
C ARG A 524 -13.71 -21.43 32.23
N ARG A 525 -13.64 -20.09 32.22
CA ARG A 525 -13.99 -19.23 33.35
C ARG A 525 -14.99 -18.18 32.90
N GLY A 526 -16.23 -18.30 33.37
CA GLY A 526 -17.32 -17.45 32.87
C GLY A 526 -17.60 -17.75 31.40
N ALA A 527 -17.56 -16.72 30.55
CA ALA A 527 -17.82 -16.87 29.11
C ALA A 527 -16.58 -17.30 28.29
N GLY A 528 -15.36 -17.12 28.81
CA GLY A 528 -14.12 -17.30 28.05
C GLY A 528 -13.29 -18.51 28.48
N TRP A 529 -12.43 -18.97 27.57
CA TRP A 529 -11.39 -19.96 27.86
C TRP A 529 -10.10 -19.29 28.31
N THR A 530 -9.34 -19.98 29.15
CA THR A 530 -7.93 -19.69 29.43
C THR A 530 -7.12 -20.94 29.15
N ILE A 531 -5.96 -20.80 28.49
CA ILE A 531 -5.00 -21.88 28.23
C ILE A 531 -3.77 -21.58 29.11
N ASP A 532 -3.51 -22.43 30.09
CA ASP A 532 -2.45 -22.24 31.10
C ASP A 532 -2.48 -20.88 31.82
N GLY A 533 -3.70 -20.38 32.05
CA GLY A 533 -3.95 -19.13 32.76
C GLY A 533 -3.94 -17.88 31.88
N THR A 534 -3.53 -17.99 30.61
CA THR A 534 -3.64 -16.91 29.61
C THR A 534 -5.01 -16.97 28.94
N PRO A 535 -5.73 -15.84 28.78
CA PRO A 535 -6.98 -15.81 28.01
C PRO A 535 -6.78 -16.37 26.60
N MET A 536 -7.68 -17.25 26.16
CA MET A 536 -7.66 -17.74 24.78
C MET A 536 -7.92 -16.56 23.83
N PRO A 537 -7.06 -16.33 22.83
CA PRO A 537 -7.27 -15.29 21.82
C PRO A 537 -8.51 -15.57 20.99
N ASN A 538 -8.96 -14.58 20.22
CA ASN A 538 -10.01 -14.80 19.23
C ASN A 538 -9.51 -15.79 18.15
N VAL A 539 -10.37 -16.67 17.67
CA VAL A 539 -10.03 -17.68 16.66
C VAL A 539 -11.12 -17.71 15.60
N VAL A 540 -10.72 -17.66 14.35
CA VAL A 540 -11.62 -17.81 13.20
C VAL A 540 -11.21 -19.03 12.40
N MET A 541 -12.19 -19.84 12.01
CA MET A 541 -12.01 -20.99 11.13
C MET A 541 -12.72 -20.77 9.81
N ALA A 542 -12.02 -20.99 8.70
CA ALA A 542 -12.54 -20.91 7.35
C ALA A 542 -12.08 -22.13 6.53
N GLY A 543 -13.00 -23.07 6.28
CA GLY A 543 -12.63 -24.35 5.67
C GLY A 543 -11.70 -25.14 6.59
N SER A 544 -10.55 -25.60 6.06
CA SER A 544 -9.48 -26.25 6.84
C SER A 544 -8.54 -25.24 7.52
N GLN A 545 -8.60 -23.95 7.19
CA GLN A 545 -7.70 -22.96 7.77
C GLN A 545 -8.25 -22.41 9.09
N VAL A 546 -7.38 -22.29 10.09
CA VAL A 546 -7.68 -21.69 11.39
C VAL A 546 -6.72 -20.54 11.63
N THR A 547 -7.25 -19.34 11.87
CA THR A 547 -6.47 -18.15 12.22
C THR A 547 -6.67 -17.84 13.70
N VAL A 548 -5.58 -17.80 14.46
CA VAL A 548 -5.56 -17.47 15.88
C VAL A 548 -5.00 -16.07 16.06
N PHE A 549 -5.80 -15.14 16.56
CA PHE A 549 -5.42 -13.73 16.74
C PHE A 549 -4.63 -13.50 18.03
N ASP A 550 -3.47 -14.15 18.12
CA ASP A 550 -2.43 -13.85 19.09
C ASP A 550 -1.38 -12.95 18.41
N ASP A 551 -1.35 -11.68 18.78
CA ASP A 551 -0.63 -10.62 18.06
C ASP A 551 -1.22 -10.32 16.66
N TYR A 552 -0.54 -10.73 15.57
CA TYR A 552 -0.89 -10.32 14.20
C TYR A 552 -1.67 -11.39 13.41
N GLY A 553 -2.15 -12.44 14.08
CA GLY A 553 -2.82 -13.57 13.45
C GLY A 553 -1.83 -14.66 13.02
N GLN A 554 -1.95 -15.84 13.61
CA GLN A 554 -1.18 -17.03 13.25
C GLN A 554 -2.10 -17.99 12.49
N VAL A 555 -1.63 -18.49 11.36
CA VAL A 555 -2.42 -19.35 10.47
C VAL A 555 -1.99 -20.80 10.64
N PHE A 556 -2.98 -21.67 10.82
CA PHE A 556 -2.82 -23.12 10.91
C PHE A 556 -3.70 -23.77 9.84
N GLU A 557 -3.27 -24.90 9.31
CA GLU A 557 -4.11 -25.73 8.44
C GLU A 557 -4.47 -27.04 9.14
N VAL A 558 -5.74 -27.38 9.18
CA VAL A 558 -6.22 -28.66 9.71
C VAL A 558 -5.91 -29.74 8.69
N VAL A 559 -5.05 -30.67 9.06
CA VAL A 559 -4.69 -31.83 8.23
C VAL A 559 -5.87 -32.79 8.21
N ASP A 560 -6.38 -33.11 7.00
CA ASP A 560 -7.35 -34.18 6.83
C ASP A 560 -6.63 -35.54 6.76
N PRO A 561 -6.75 -36.41 7.78
CA PRO A 561 -6.08 -37.71 7.79
C PRO A 561 -6.60 -38.67 6.70
N LEU A 562 -7.69 -38.32 6.00
CA LEU A 562 -8.26 -39.10 4.91
C LEU A 562 -7.85 -38.57 3.52
N ASP A 563 -7.18 -37.41 3.45
CA ASP A 563 -6.68 -36.87 2.20
C ASP A 563 -5.38 -37.60 1.80
N ARG A 564 -5.43 -38.31 0.66
CA ARG A 564 -4.34 -39.16 0.17
C ARG A 564 -3.34 -38.42 -0.70
N ASP A 565 -3.67 -37.21 -1.16
CA ASP A 565 -2.83 -36.45 -2.10
C ASP A 565 -1.97 -35.38 -1.40
N ALA A 566 -2.16 -35.13 -0.09
CA ALA A 566 -1.48 -34.09 0.68
C ALA A 566 0.03 -34.36 1.00
N SER A 567 0.57 -35.51 0.61
CA SER A 567 1.99 -35.84 0.80
C SER A 567 2.80 -35.58 -0.48
N GLY A 568 3.11 -34.32 -0.78
CA GLY A 568 3.96 -33.95 -1.91
C GLY A 568 4.73 -32.66 -1.63
N GLY A 569 5.93 -32.79 -1.07
CA GLY A 569 6.89 -31.68 -1.05
C GLY A 569 7.18 -31.22 -2.47
N GLY A 570 7.29 -29.90 -2.66
CA GLY A 570 7.28 -29.23 -3.96
C GLY A 570 8.09 -29.93 -5.05
N ASP A 571 7.39 -30.26 -6.13
CA ASP A 571 7.99 -30.82 -7.35
C ASP A 571 8.83 -29.73 -8.03
N THR A 572 10.16 -29.80 -7.91
CA THR A 572 11.08 -28.87 -8.58
C THR A 572 11.02 -28.95 -10.11
N ASN A 573 10.27 -29.91 -10.66
CA ASN A 573 9.98 -30.01 -12.08
C ASN A 573 8.82 -29.12 -12.52
N VAL A 574 8.05 -28.53 -11.60
CA VAL A 574 6.93 -27.65 -11.95
C VAL A 574 7.19 -26.24 -11.45
N ILE A 575 7.22 -25.29 -12.38
CA ILE A 575 7.28 -23.87 -12.08
C ILE A 575 5.85 -23.36 -12.02
N GLU A 576 5.40 -23.08 -10.81
CA GLU A 576 4.06 -22.60 -10.52
C GLU A 576 4.01 -21.07 -10.45
N ALA A 577 2.81 -20.51 -10.60
CA ALA A 577 2.56 -19.10 -10.37
C ALA A 577 2.70 -18.82 -8.86
N PRO A 578 3.69 -18.01 -8.42
CA PRO A 578 3.92 -17.73 -7.01
C PRO A 578 2.84 -16.81 -6.42
N MET A 579 2.04 -16.20 -7.29
CA MET A 579 0.93 -15.30 -6.97
C MET A 579 -0.09 -15.34 -8.13
N PRO A 580 -1.34 -14.93 -7.90
CA PRO A 580 -2.32 -14.76 -8.97
C PRO A 580 -1.93 -13.58 -9.87
N GLY A 581 -2.16 -13.69 -11.17
CA GLY A 581 -1.80 -12.63 -12.12
C GLY A 581 -2.07 -12.96 -13.57
N LEU A 582 -1.78 -12.00 -14.44
CA LEU A 582 -1.81 -12.13 -15.89
C LEU A 582 -0.44 -12.61 -16.37
N VAL A 583 -0.38 -13.70 -17.14
CA VAL A 583 0.85 -14.14 -17.82
C VAL A 583 1.17 -13.16 -18.94
N LYS A 584 2.00 -12.15 -18.67
CA LYS A 584 2.31 -11.07 -19.61
C LYS A 584 3.13 -11.56 -20.80
N ALA A 585 4.09 -12.44 -20.55
CA ALA A 585 4.96 -12.99 -21.57
C ALA A 585 5.44 -14.38 -21.17
N VAL A 586 5.59 -15.27 -22.15
CA VAL A 586 6.23 -16.57 -21.98
C VAL A 586 7.43 -16.63 -22.91
N PHE A 587 8.61 -16.91 -22.35
CA PHE A 587 9.87 -17.05 -23.09
C PHE A 587 10.27 -18.52 -23.25
N ALA A 588 9.76 -19.39 -22.37
CA ALA A 588 9.95 -20.83 -22.45
C ALA A 588 9.22 -21.41 -23.67
N SER A 589 9.81 -22.43 -24.28
CA SER A 589 9.18 -23.26 -25.30
C SER A 589 9.53 -24.72 -25.05
N ALA A 590 8.63 -25.65 -25.38
CA ALA A 590 8.91 -27.08 -25.20
C ALA A 590 10.18 -27.49 -25.99
N GLY A 591 11.08 -28.19 -25.31
CA GLY A 591 12.41 -28.57 -25.81
C GLY A 591 13.51 -27.54 -25.59
N LEU A 592 13.23 -26.39 -24.97
CA LEU A 592 14.25 -25.39 -24.63
C LEU A 592 15.12 -25.87 -23.46
N GLU A 593 16.44 -25.92 -23.66
CA GLU A 593 17.41 -26.07 -22.58
C GLU A 593 17.51 -24.75 -21.79
N VAL A 594 17.37 -24.85 -20.47
CA VAL A 594 17.43 -23.73 -19.53
C VAL A 594 18.40 -24.05 -18.42
N LYS A 595 19.10 -23.03 -17.93
CA LYS A 595 19.89 -23.08 -16.72
C LYS A 595 19.10 -22.57 -15.53
N GLU A 596 19.48 -22.99 -14.33
CA GLU A 596 18.98 -22.40 -13.10
C GLU A 596 19.10 -20.87 -13.15
N GLY A 597 18.00 -20.17 -12.84
CA GLY A 597 17.92 -18.71 -12.91
C GLY A 597 17.56 -18.14 -14.29
N ASP A 598 17.48 -18.95 -15.35
CA ASP A 598 17.02 -18.47 -16.67
C ASP A 598 15.54 -18.07 -16.61
N ARG A 599 15.20 -16.96 -17.27
CA ARG A 599 13.84 -16.42 -17.27
C ARG A 599 12.92 -17.21 -18.20
N LEU A 600 11.86 -17.77 -17.62
CA LEU A 600 10.87 -18.60 -18.32
C LEU A 600 9.61 -17.83 -18.73
N ALA A 601 9.10 -16.96 -17.86
CA ALA A 601 7.89 -16.17 -18.10
C ALA A 601 7.88 -14.88 -17.26
N ILE A 602 6.99 -13.94 -17.58
CA ILE A 602 6.67 -12.77 -16.75
C ILE A 602 5.20 -12.84 -16.39
N LEU A 603 4.93 -12.75 -15.10
CA LEU A 603 3.61 -12.57 -14.54
C LEU A 603 3.42 -11.08 -14.18
N GLU A 604 2.27 -10.51 -14.50
CA GLU A 604 1.88 -9.16 -14.08
C GLU A 604 0.67 -9.25 -13.15
N ALA A 605 0.77 -8.68 -11.97
CA ALA A 605 -0.35 -8.55 -11.05
C ALA A 605 -0.24 -7.21 -10.34
N MET A 606 -1.38 -6.51 -10.19
CA MET A 606 -1.45 -5.27 -9.40
C MET A 606 -0.37 -4.23 -9.81
N LYS A 607 -0.12 -4.10 -11.12
CA LYS A 607 0.90 -3.24 -11.76
C LYS A 607 2.37 -3.59 -11.46
N MET A 608 2.62 -4.76 -10.89
CA MET A 608 3.96 -5.30 -10.68
C MET A 608 4.24 -6.45 -11.63
N GLU A 609 5.42 -6.43 -12.25
CA GLU A 609 5.93 -7.56 -13.04
C GLU A 609 6.83 -8.44 -12.17
N HIS A 610 6.61 -9.75 -12.24
CA HIS A 610 7.44 -10.76 -11.60
C HIS A 610 7.99 -11.72 -12.66
N SER A 611 9.32 -11.87 -12.70
CA SER A 611 9.97 -12.81 -13.61
C SER A 611 10.03 -14.18 -12.98
N LEU A 612 9.50 -15.18 -13.66
CA LEU A 612 9.56 -16.58 -13.27
C LEU A 612 10.84 -17.18 -13.83
N LEU A 613 11.66 -17.73 -12.94
CA LEU A 613 12.98 -18.27 -13.28
C LEU A 613 12.95 -19.80 -13.19
N ALA A 614 13.82 -20.46 -13.95
CA ALA A 614 14.03 -21.89 -13.85
C ALA A 614 14.62 -22.25 -12.47
N ALA A 615 13.98 -23.19 -11.77
CA ALA A 615 14.41 -23.63 -10.44
C ALA A 615 15.66 -24.54 -10.47
N ARG A 616 16.02 -25.06 -11.65
CA ARG A 616 17.20 -25.90 -11.88
C ARG A 616 17.57 -25.90 -13.37
N ASP A 617 18.75 -26.43 -13.67
CA ASP A 617 19.13 -26.81 -15.03
C ASP A 617 18.17 -27.91 -15.54
N GLY A 618 17.75 -27.81 -16.81
CA GLY A 618 16.87 -28.81 -17.41
C GLY A 618 16.38 -28.46 -18.81
N VAL A 619 15.49 -29.31 -19.33
CA VAL A 619 14.78 -29.06 -20.59
C VAL A 619 13.32 -28.80 -20.27
N VAL A 620 12.74 -27.75 -20.84
CA VAL A 620 11.31 -27.48 -20.73
C VAL A 620 10.54 -28.61 -21.43
N ALA A 621 9.81 -29.42 -20.66
CA ALA A 621 8.95 -30.48 -21.21
C ALA A 621 7.66 -29.89 -21.80
N GLU A 622 7.01 -29.00 -21.04
CA GLU A 622 5.72 -28.44 -21.40
C GLU A 622 5.57 -27.00 -20.90
N VAL A 623 4.87 -26.18 -21.69
CA VAL A 623 4.41 -24.84 -21.30
C VAL A 623 2.91 -24.93 -21.11
N LEU A 624 2.45 -24.72 -19.88
CA LEU A 624 1.08 -24.99 -19.43
C LEU A 624 0.19 -23.74 -19.43
N ALA A 625 0.79 -22.56 -19.54
CA ALA A 625 0.08 -21.28 -19.63
C ALA A 625 0.54 -20.47 -20.84
N GLU A 626 -0.42 -19.83 -21.51
CA GLU A 626 -0.16 -18.94 -22.65
C GLU A 626 -0.09 -17.48 -22.22
N ALA A 627 0.62 -16.65 -23.01
CA ALA A 627 0.64 -15.22 -22.78
C ALA A 627 -0.78 -14.63 -22.95
N GLY A 628 -1.21 -13.82 -21.99
CA GLY A 628 -2.55 -13.27 -21.88
C GLY A 628 -3.50 -14.07 -20.98
N ALA A 629 -3.09 -15.23 -20.45
CA ALA A 629 -3.91 -16.02 -19.53
C ALA A 629 -3.89 -15.42 -18.11
N GLN A 630 -5.05 -15.41 -17.44
CA GLN A 630 -5.16 -15.13 -16.02
C GLN A 630 -4.97 -16.42 -15.23
N VAL A 631 -4.10 -16.41 -14.22
CA VAL A 631 -3.78 -17.58 -13.39
C VAL A 631 -3.91 -17.26 -11.90
N GLU A 632 -4.21 -18.27 -11.11
CA GLU A 632 -4.22 -18.21 -9.64
C GLU A 632 -2.85 -18.62 -9.05
N ALA A 633 -2.61 -18.33 -7.78
CA ALA A 633 -1.43 -18.84 -7.08
C ALA A 633 -1.41 -20.38 -7.08
N GLY A 634 -0.24 -20.97 -7.30
CA GLY A 634 -0.05 -22.42 -7.42
C GLY A 634 -0.42 -23.00 -8.79
N ALA A 635 -0.92 -22.20 -9.74
CA ALA A 635 -1.17 -22.69 -11.09
C ALA A 635 0.14 -23.09 -11.76
N ALA A 636 0.24 -24.32 -12.27
CA ALA A 636 1.42 -24.78 -13.01
C ALA A 636 1.57 -24.01 -14.34
N LEU A 637 2.74 -23.40 -14.56
CA LEU A 637 3.01 -22.55 -15.73
C LEU A 637 3.99 -23.20 -16.70
N VAL A 638 5.08 -23.77 -16.20
CA VAL A 638 6.10 -24.45 -17.01
C VAL A 638 6.52 -25.72 -16.29
N ARG A 639 6.61 -26.82 -17.03
CA ARG A 639 7.12 -28.09 -16.53
C ARG A 639 8.47 -28.39 -17.17
N LEU A 640 9.47 -28.69 -16.33
CA LEU A 640 10.75 -29.23 -16.73
C LEU A 640 10.63 -30.76 -16.87
N ALA A 641 11.39 -31.36 -17.78
CA ALA A 641 11.45 -32.80 -17.93
C ALA A 641 12.02 -33.45 -16.65
N GLU A 642 11.40 -34.54 -16.20
CA GLU A 642 11.97 -35.38 -15.14
C GLU A 642 13.39 -35.83 -15.53
N ASP A 643 14.29 -35.92 -14.54
CA ASP A 643 15.68 -36.32 -14.75
C ASP A 643 15.84 -37.76 -15.30
#